data_AF-A0A8J6MAX9-F1
#
_entry.id   AF-A0A8J6MAX9-F1
#
_cell.length_a   1.000
_cell.length_b   1.000
_cell.length_c   1.000
_cell.angle_alpha   90.00
_cell.angle_beta   90.00
_cell.angle_gamma   90.00
#
_symmetry.space_group_name_H-M   'P 1'
#
loop_
_entity.id
_entity.type
_entity.pdbx_description
1 polymer ?
#
loop_
_entity_poly.entity_id
_entity_poly.type
_entity_poly.pdbx_seq_one_letter_code
_entity_poly.pdbx_strand_id
1 'polypeptide(L)'
;QLYEGVEIAGETVGLITYMRTDGVQMSQDAIMAIRDHVKSEFGADYLPGAPREYVTKAKNAQEAHEAIRPTDVGLRPQDAAQYIAGPQLRLYELIWKRAVASQMQSAELDQTVVELVEPTGRTRLRANGSVIAFDGFLKLYREDADDSEADRRAGIASAGAEDDDTRTLPPMREGEATKTRDVSSTQHFTQPPPRFSEASLVKRMEELGIGRPSTYASILQVLQDREYVTLDKRRFQPSDRGRLVTAFLVSFFERYVNSGFTAGLEEQLDDISGGRAEWRAVMRAFWEHFSRAIEATKDLKISDVIDRLDDDLGPHFFPAADDGRDPRLCPACSAGRLGLRLGKTGAFIGCSNYPECRFTRPLAVPGAEGDGGGAFADGVRQLGADPVSSQEITMRRGPYGIYVQLGEPGVDEKGKPTKPRRASLLRDMDPEGITLERALALLSMPRIVGVHPEKAEEIVAHLGRFGPYITMGALSKTLDKDDDVLSLGLNRAVTLLADAKPRGLVIGLHPGDGEKVEVRRGRFGPFLMHGKRVANLPRGTEMEAVTLDEAVTILAEKGKELPPLKGAKGRAKAKPVKVGPKVTAAPAKATAPKPATKKPATKKPATKKPATGKPAAKKNPPARSAAKKSATQA
;
A
#
# COMPACT_ATOMS: atom_id res chain seq x y z
N GLN A 1 24.81 9.80 -8.84
CA GLN A 1 25.26 10.06 -10.20
C GLN A 1 25.88 11.46 -10.29
N LEU A 2 25.11 12.56 -10.24
CA LEU A 2 25.70 13.93 -10.32
C LEU A 2 26.90 14.17 -9.37
N TYR A 3 26.85 13.71 -8.12
CA TYR A 3 27.99 13.73 -7.18
C TYR A 3 29.02 12.61 -7.42
N GLU A 4 28.54 11.42 -7.81
CA GLU A 4 29.34 10.18 -7.90
C GLU A 4 30.26 10.13 -9.12
N GLY A 5 29.97 10.93 -10.15
CA GLY A 5 30.76 11.02 -11.37
C GLY A 5 29.91 11.07 -12.65
N VAL A 6 30.36 11.89 -13.59
CA VAL A 6 29.94 11.92 -15.00
C VAL A 6 31.21 11.94 -15.86
N GLU A 7 31.24 11.21 -16.97
CA GLU A 7 32.38 11.26 -17.90
C GLU A 7 32.38 12.58 -18.68
N ILE A 8 33.42 13.40 -18.48
CA ILE A 8 33.67 14.64 -19.20
C ILE A 8 35.11 14.59 -19.72
N ALA A 9 35.27 14.77 -21.04
CA ALA A 9 36.57 14.75 -21.74
C ALA A 9 37.46 13.50 -21.51
N GLY A 10 36.92 12.41 -20.96
CA GLY A 10 37.65 11.18 -20.61
C GLY A 10 37.96 11.02 -19.11
N GLU A 11 37.62 12.00 -18.27
CA GLU A 11 37.74 11.94 -16.82
C GLU A 11 36.36 11.81 -16.15
N THR A 12 36.28 11.12 -15.01
CA THR A 12 35.05 10.99 -14.23
C THR A 12 34.97 12.11 -13.20
N VAL A 13 34.13 13.11 -13.45
CA VAL A 13 34.04 14.34 -12.64
C VAL A 13 32.70 14.39 -11.91
N GLY A 14 32.72 14.65 -10.59
CA GLY A 14 31.52 14.97 -9.83
C GLY A 14 31.08 16.41 -10.16
N LEU A 15 29.83 16.58 -10.61
CA LEU A 15 29.30 17.87 -11.07
C LEU A 15 28.73 18.74 -9.93
N ILE A 16 28.42 18.12 -8.79
CA ILE A 16 27.90 18.80 -7.60
C ILE A 16 28.62 18.35 -6.33
N THR A 17 28.58 19.18 -5.29
CA THR A 17 29.01 18.83 -3.91
C THR A 17 28.11 17.74 -3.29
N TYR A 18 28.47 17.26 -2.10
CA TYR A 18 27.80 16.11 -1.48
C TYR A 18 26.34 16.39 -1.11
N MET A 19 25.42 15.62 -1.71
CA MET A 19 23.97 15.87 -1.67
C MET A 19 23.26 15.49 -0.36
N ARG A 20 23.99 15.09 0.70
CA ARG A 20 23.44 14.84 2.04
C ARG A 20 24.13 15.79 3.02
N THR A 21 23.63 17.01 3.02
CA THR A 21 24.17 18.15 3.78
C THR A 21 23.01 18.98 4.31
N ASP A 22 23.19 19.52 5.50
CA ASP A 22 22.39 20.53 6.20
C ASP A 22 23.16 21.87 6.31
N GLY A 23 24.38 21.91 5.77
CA GLY A 23 25.16 23.11 5.58
C GLY A 23 24.59 23.99 4.46
N VAL A 24 24.50 25.29 4.71
CA VAL A 24 24.11 26.33 3.73
C VAL A 24 25.31 27.19 3.29
N GLN A 25 26.43 27.07 4.01
CA GLN A 25 27.70 27.68 3.70
C GLN A 25 28.32 27.11 2.40
N MET A 26 29.02 27.99 1.67
CA MET A 26 29.89 27.62 0.54
C MET A 26 31.33 28.00 0.88
N SER A 27 32.31 27.37 0.24
CA SER A 27 33.72 27.73 0.39
C SER A 27 33.99 29.13 -0.19
N GLN A 28 35.00 29.83 0.35
CA GLN A 28 35.32 31.17 -0.12
C GLN A 28 35.69 31.17 -1.62
N ASP A 29 36.40 30.14 -2.08
CA ASP A 29 36.78 29.98 -3.49
C ASP A 29 35.54 29.81 -4.39
N ALA A 30 34.56 29.03 -3.95
CA ALA A 30 33.30 28.86 -4.67
C ALA A 30 32.47 30.16 -4.69
N ILE A 31 32.44 30.90 -3.58
CA ILE A 31 31.77 32.21 -3.50
C ILE A 31 32.45 33.21 -4.44
N MET A 32 33.79 33.24 -4.54
CA MET A 32 34.50 34.10 -5.49
C MET A 32 34.22 33.69 -6.94
N ALA A 33 34.33 32.40 -7.27
CA ALA A 33 34.08 31.90 -8.63
C ALA A 33 32.65 32.19 -9.11
N ILE A 34 31.65 32.00 -8.25
CA ILE A 34 30.26 32.37 -8.55
C ILE A 34 30.12 33.89 -8.75
N ARG A 35 30.80 34.71 -7.93
CA ARG A 35 30.75 36.18 -8.05
C ARG A 35 31.39 36.70 -9.34
N ASP A 36 32.52 36.13 -9.76
CA ASP A 36 33.14 36.48 -11.05
C ASP A 36 32.30 36.00 -12.24
N HIS A 37 31.63 34.85 -12.12
CA HIS A 37 30.63 34.40 -13.11
C HIS A 37 29.43 35.36 -13.19
N VAL A 38 28.82 35.75 -12.06
CA VAL A 38 27.72 36.74 -12.01
C VAL A 38 28.15 38.06 -12.68
N LYS A 39 29.34 38.56 -12.33
CA LYS A 39 29.89 39.80 -12.88
C LYS A 39 30.12 39.77 -14.40
N SER A 40 30.46 38.61 -14.95
CA SER A 40 30.79 38.44 -16.37
C SER A 40 29.59 38.08 -17.25
N GLU A 41 28.62 37.29 -16.76
CA GLU A 41 27.42 36.92 -17.55
C GLU A 41 26.23 37.88 -17.32
N PHE A 42 26.07 38.47 -16.13
CA PHE A 42 24.93 39.34 -15.79
C PHE A 42 25.31 40.83 -15.70
N GLY A 43 26.56 41.15 -15.36
CA GLY A 43 27.08 42.52 -15.24
C GLY A 43 27.29 42.98 -13.80
N ALA A 44 27.87 44.18 -13.63
CA ALA A 44 28.28 44.70 -12.33
C ALA A 44 27.11 44.99 -11.38
N ASP A 45 25.98 45.48 -11.89
CA ASP A 45 24.81 45.86 -11.08
C ASP A 45 24.13 44.65 -10.41
N TYR A 46 24.31 43.46 -11.00
CA TYR A 46 23.84 42.19 -10.45
C TYR A 46 24.77 41.60 -9.38
N LEU A 47 25.90 42.25 -9.08
CA LEU A 47 26.85 41.80 -8.07
C LEU A 47 26.77 42.66 -6.79
N PRO A 48 26.43 42.09 -5.61
CA PRO A 48 26.48 42.82 -4.36
C PRO A 48 27.92 43.23 -4.02
N GLY A 49 28.10 44.43 -3.47
CA GLY A 49 29.43 44.99 -3.14
C GLY A 49 30.27 44.14 -2.18
N ALA A 50 29.64 43.32 -1.34
CA ALA A 50 30.29 42.31 -0.50
C ALA A 50 29.77 40.89 -0.86
N PRO A 51 30.52 39.81 -0.53
CA PRO A 51 30.02 38.44 -0.64
C PRO A 51 28.81 38.20 0.25
N ARG A 52 27.91 37.27 -0.12
CA ARG A 52 26.77 36.86 0.72
C ARG A 52 27.12 35.57 1.45
N GLU A 53 27.36 35.67 2.75
CA GLU A 53 27.57 34.51 3.63
C GLU A 53 26.23 34.00 4.19
N TYR A 54 26.00 32.69 4.10
CA TYR A 54 24.83 32.02 4.67
C TYR A 54 25.31 31.04 5.74
N VAL A 55 24.70 31.09 6.92
CA VAL A 55 25.13 30.31 8.09
C VAL A 55 23.89 29.75 8.81
N THR A 56 23.79 28.42 8.92
CA THR A 56 22.80 27.75 9.76
C THR A 56 23.24 27.75 11.22
N LYS A 57 22.28 27.69 12.17
CA LYS A 57 22.58 27.46 13.59
C LYS A 57 22.87 25.99 13.87
N ALA A 58 23.86 25.47 13.17
CA ALA A 58 24.44 24.15 13.35
C ALA A 58 24.86 23.92 14.81
N LYS A 59 24.55 22.74 15.36
CA LYS A 59 24.99 22.27 16.68
C LYS A 59 26.16 21.29 16.61
N ASN A 60 26.37 20.61 15.47
CA ASN A 60 27.22 19.43 15.40
C ASN A 60 28.33 19.53 14.34
N ALA A 61 29.46 18.88 14.59
CA ALA A 61 30.67 19.02 13.76
C ALA A 61 30.56 18.36 12.36
N GLN A 62 29.55 17.51 12.13
CA GLN A 62 29.26 16.95 10.80
C GLN A 62 28.49 17.93 9.90
N GLU A 63 27.87 18.95 10.49
CA GLU A 63 27.10 20.01 9.79
C GLU A 63 28.04 21.07 9.16
N ALA A 64 29.36 20.88 9.32
CA ALA A 64 30.43 21.64 8.65
C ALA A 64 30.67 21.22 7.19
N HIS A 65 29.73 20.48 6.58
CA HIS A 65 29.74 20.18 5.15
C HIS A 65 29.35 21.41 4.31
N GLU A 66 29.71 21.39 3.03
CA GLU A 66 29.35 22.45 2.10
C GLU A 66 27.89 22.31 1.62
N ALA A 67 27.25 23.41 1.22
CA ALA A 67 25.95 23.43 0.57
C ALA A 67 25.96 22.67 -0.77
N ILE A 68 24.78 22.24 -1.22
CA ILE A 68 24.61 21.61 -2.54
C ILE A 68 24.74 22.68 -3.64
N ARG A 69 25.87 22.67 -4.34
CA ARG A 69 26.22 23.60 -5.43
C ARG A 69 26.91 22.84 -6.58
N PRO A 70 27.06 23.45 -7.78
CA PRO A 70 27.99 22.95 -8.79
C PRO A 70 29.42 22.91 -8.25
N THR A 71 30.22 21.91 -8.64
CA THR A 71 31.65 21.84 -8.32
C THR A 71 32.44 22.91 -9.06
N ASP A 72 32.18 23.04 -10.36
CA ASP A 72 32.52 24.19 -11.22
C ASP A 72 31.23 24.93 -11.61
N VAL A 73 31.26 26.27 -11.56
CA VAL A 73 30.16 27.14 -12.01
C VAL A 73 30.25 27.46 -13.50
N GLY A 74 31.45 27.39 -14.10
CA GLY A 74 31.70 27.65 -15.52
C GLY A 74 31.01 26.67 -16.45
N LEU A 75 30.83 25.42 -16.02
CA LEU A 75 29.94 24.44 -16.66
C LEU A 75 28.46 24.83 -16.47
N ARG A 76 27.97 25.75 -17.28
CA ARG A 76 26.57 26.20 -17.27
C ARG A 76 25.62 25.06 -17.69
N PRO A 77 24.32 25.09 -17.31
CA PRO A 77 23.38 24.02 -17.64
C PRO A 77 23.25 23.71 -19.15
N GLN A 78 23.37 24.72 -20.01
CA GLN A 78 23.36 24.56 -21.46
C GLN A 78 24.57 23.76 -21.96
N ASP A 79 25.74 23.98 -21.36
CA ASP A 79 26.99 23.30 -21.69
C ASP A 79 27.04 21.90 -21.05
N ALA A 80 26.45 21.71 -19.86
CA ALA A 80 26.27 20.42 -19.22
C ALA A 80 25.35 19.45 -19.99
N ALA A 81 24.43 19.99 -20.80
CA ALA A 81 23.45 19.20 -21.57
C ALA A 81 24.05 18.23 -22.60
N GLN A 82 25.35 18.37 -22.93
CA GLN A 82 26.07 17.41 -23.78
C GLN A 82 26.54 16.15 -23.02
N TYR A 83 26.59 16.19 -21.68
CA TYR A 83 27.06 15.11 -20.81
C TYR A 83 25.95 14.49 -19.95
N ILE A 84 24.96 15.28 -19.54
CA ILE A 84 23.80 14.83 -18.74
C ILE A 84 22.48 15.24 -19.39
N ALA A 85 21.46 14.40 -19.20
CA ALA A 85 20.15 14.58 -19.85
C ALA A 85 18.97 14.33 -18.89
N GLY A 86 17.78 14.77 -19.31
CA GLY A 86 16.52 14.47 -18.63
C GLY A 86 16.50 14.92 -17.15
N PRO A 87 16.12 14.05 -16.19
CA PRO A 87 16.05 14.42 -14.77
C PRO A 87 17.39 14.88 -14.18
N GLN A 88 18.53 14.35 -14.64
CA GLN A 88 19.85 14.77 -14.15
C GLN A 88 20.13 16.23 -14.52
N LEU A 89 19.92 16.58 -15.79
CA LEU A 89 20.12 17.94 -16.31
C LEU A 89 19.22 18.95 -15.59
N ARG A 90 17.94 18.63 -15.40
CA ARG A 90 16.99 19.50 -14.70
C ARG A 90 17.35 19.72 -13.22
N LEU A 91 17.88 18.70 -12.55
CA LEU A 91 18.35 18.82 -11.16
C LEU A 91 19.65 19.64 -11.09
N TYR A 92 20.58 19.43 -12.02
CA TYR A 92 21.80 20.25 -12.13
C TYR A 92 21.46 21.73 -12.41
N GLU A 93 20.56 22.00 -13.34
CA GLU A 93 20.07 23.35 -13.65
C GLU A 93 19.46 24.05 -12.42
N LEU A 94 18.66 23.33 -11.63
CA LEU A 94 18.06 23.85 -10.39
C LEU A 94 19.13 24.21 -9.35
N ILE A 95 20.10 23.31 -9.12
CA ILE A 95 21.22 23.50 -8.20
C ILE A 95 22.10 24.68 -8.65
N TRP A 96 22.43 24.74 -9.93
CA TRP A 96 23.24 25.80 -10.53
C TRP A 96 22.58 27.16 -10.39
N LYS A 97 21.31 27.29 -10.78
CA LYS A 97 20.55 28.56 -10.65
C LYS A 97 20.44 29.01 -9.20
N ARG A 98 20.16 28.11 -8.25
CA ARG A 98 20.06 28.45 -6.82
C ARG A 98 21.40 28.90 -6.24
N ALA A 99 22.50 28.21 -6.59
CA ALA A 99 23.84 28.58 -6.16
C ALA A 99 24.27 29.96 -6.71
N VAL A 100 24.07 30.21 -8.00
CA VAL A 100 24.40 31.50 -8.64
C VAL A 100 23.54 32.63 -8.09
N ALA A 101 22.21 32.44 -8.02
CA ALA A 101 21.28 33.42 -7.46
C ALA A 101 21.61 33.79 -6.01
N SER A 102 22.15 32.87 -5.21
CA SER A 102 22.53 33.14 -3.81
C SER A 102 23.59 34.24 -3.65
N GLN A 103 24.37 34.54 -4.70
CA GLN A 103 25.42 35.58 -4.70
C GLN A 103 25.06 36.81 -5.56
N MET A 104 23.87 36.83 -6.17
CA MET A 104 23.38 37.97 -6.96
C MET A 104 22.85 39.10 -6.07
N GLN A 105 22.66 40.28 -6.66
CA GLN A 105 22.05 41.43 -6.01
C GLN A 105 20.57 41.15 -5.67
N SER A 106 20.08 41.79 -4.60
CA SER A 106 18.67 41.73 -4.22
C SER A 106 17.79 42.24 -5.38
N ALA A 107 16.59 41.70 -5.52
CA ALA A 107 15.57 42.35 -6.34
C ALA A 107 14.99 43.56 -5.58
N GLU A 108 14.59 44.59 -6.31
CA GLU A 108 13.96 45.80 -5.78
C GLU A 108 12.54 45.92 -6.36
N LEU A 109 11.57 46.16 -5.48
CA LEU A 109 10.14 46.10 -5.76
C LEU A 109 9.46 47.40 -5.31
N ASP A 110 8.91 48.15 -6.26
CA ASP A 110 8.09 49.33 -5.98
C ASP A 110 6.68 48.87 -5.59
N GLN A 111 6.40 48.78 -4.29
CA GLN A 111 5.08 48.46 -3.76
C GLN A 111 4.18 49.69 -3.70
N THR A 112 3.03 49.62 -4.37
CA THR A 112 2.00 50.66 -4.40
C THR A 112 0.75 50.16 -3.68
N VAL A 113 0.30 50.89 -2.65
CA VAL A 113 -0.95 50.62 -1.95
C VAL A 113 -1.90 51.81 -2.15
N VAL A 114 -3.12 51.52 -2.60
CA VAL A 114 -4.14 52.52 -2.91
C VAL A 114 -5.37 52.26 -2.05
N GLU A 115 -5.73 53.21 -1.20
CA GLU A 115 -7.03 53.23 -0.53
C GLU A 115 -7.98 54.17 -1.28
N LEU A 116 -9.11 53.63 -1.75
CA LEU A 116 -10.20 54.42 -2.32
C LEU A 116 -11.28 54.58 -1.25
N VAL A 117 -11.53 55.83 -0.84
CA VAL A 117 -12.51 56.18 0.20
C VAL A 117 -13.67 56.94 -0.42
N GLU A 118 -14.89 56.48 -0.18
CA GLU A 118 -16.11 57.18 -0.58
C GLU A 118 -16.26 58.51 0.19
N PRO A 119 -16.78 59.61 -0.40
CA PRO A 119 -16.97 60.89 0.30
C PRO A 119 -17.81 60.84 1.59
N THR A 120 -18.59 59.77 1.84
CA THR A 120 -19.32 59.58 3.10
C THR A 120 -18.50 58.90 4.20
N GLY A 121 -17.28 58.43 3.89
CA GLY A 121 -16.41 57.66 4.78
C GLY A 121 -16.87 56.23 5.09
N ARG A 122 -18.03 55.79 4.57
CA ARG A 122 -18.64 54.48 4.89
C ARG A 122 -17.97 53.32 4.19
N THR A 123 -17.54 53.53 2.94
CA THR A 123 -16.93 52.51 2.11
C THR A 123 -15.44 52.83 1.92
N ARG A 124 -14.59 51.85 2.20
CA ARG A 124 -13.16 51.86 1.85
C ARG A 124 -12.84 50.61 1.03
N LEU A 125 -12.24 50.81 -0.13
CA LEU A 125 -11.65 49.75 -0.94
C LEU A 125 -10.13 49.88 -0.86
N ARG A 126 -9.41 48.76 -0.94
CA ARG A 126 -7.94 48.74 -0.99
C ARG A 126 -7.51 47.94 -2.22
N ALA A 127 -6.57 48.49 -2.97
CA ALA A 127 -5.79 47.76 -3.97
C ALA A 127 -4.32 47.75 -3.54
N ASN A 128 -3.65 46.62 -3.75
CA ASN A 128 -2.20 46.52 -3.72
C ASN A 128 -1.71 46.31 -5.16
N GLY A 129 -0.44 46.58 -5.40
CA GLY A 129 0.26 46.17 -6.60
C GLY A 129 1.75 46.44 -6.46
N SER A 130 2.55 45.74 -7.26
CA SER A 130 4.00 45.89 -7.24
C SER A 130 4.58 45.85 -8.64
N VAL A 131 5.70 46.55 -8.81
CA VAL A 131 6.51 46.55 -10.03
C VAL A 131 7.93 46.20 -9.66
N ILE A 132 8.58 45.34 -10.46
CA ILE A 132 10.01 45.06 -10.33
C ILE A 132 10.77 46.28 -10.85
N ALA A 133 11.37 47.06 -9.95
CA ALA A 133 12.25 48.18 -10.29
C ALA A 133 13.63 47.66 -10.73
N PHE A 134 14.12 46.60 -10.07
CA PHE A 134 15.33 45.87 -10.46
C PHE A 134 15.14 44.37 -10.18
N ASP A 135 15.44 43.52 -11.15
CA ASP A 135 15.13 42.08 -11.07
C ASP A 135 16.16 41.26 -10.29
N GLY A 136 17.40 41.73 -10.16
CA GLY A 136 18.43 41.10 -9.31
C GLY A 136 18.53 39.59 -9.51
N PHE A 137 18.46 38.83 -8.43
CA PHE A 137 18.44 37.36 -8.46
C PHE A 137 17.16 36.73 -9.08
N LEU A 138 16.03 37.45 -9.09
CA LEU A 138 14.76 37.00 -9.71
C LEU A 138 14.81 36.94 -11.24
N LYS A 139 15.90 37.44 -11.84
CA LYS A 139 16.30 37.23 -13.23
C LYS A 139 16.66 35.77 -13.54
N LEU A 140 17.19 35.05 -12.54
CA LEU A 140 17.71 33.70 -12.69
C LEU A 140 16.92 32.64 -11.93
N TYR A 141 16.38 32.96 -10.75
CA TYR A 141 15.68 32.02 -9.88
C TYR A 141 14.44 32.65 -9.22
N ARG A 142 13.30 31.95 -9.29
CA ARG A 142 12.06 32.30 -8.59
C ARG A 142 11.50 31.02 -7.95
N GLU A 143 11.05 31.08 -6.71
CA GLU A 143 10.67 29.90 -5.92
C GLU A 143 9.19 29.55 -6.10
N ASP A 144 8.34 30.58 -6.20
CA ASP A 144 6.87 30.49 -6.20
C ASP A 144 6.28 29.89 -7.50
N ALA A 145 7.11 29.80 -8.55
CA ALA A 145 6.72 29.23 -9.84
C ALA A 145 6.51 27.70 -9.79
N ASP A 146 7.25 26.98 -8.94
CA ASP A 146 7.23 25.50 -8.92
C ASP A 146 6.03 24.93 -8.14
N ASP A 147 5.62 25.56 -7.03
CA ASP A 147 4.40 25.16 -6.29
C ASP A 147 3.13 25.58 -7.05
N SER A 148 3.11 26.78 -7.65
CA SER A 148 1.94 27.25 -8.43
C SER A 148 1.69 26.42 -9.70
N GLU A 149 2.73 26.00 -10.42
CA GLU A 149 2.59 25.04 -11.53
C GLU A 149 2.15 23.64 -11.04
N ALA A 150 2.56 23.21 -9.85
CA ALA A 150 2.15 21.92 -9.30
C ALA A 150 0.64 21.87 -8.99
N ASP A 151 0.09 22.91 -8.35
CA ASP A 151 -1.33 22.95 -8.00
C ASP A 151 -2.23 23.24 -9.21
N ARG A 152 -1.81 24.12 -10.13
CA ARG A 152 -2.46 24.29 -11.46
C ARG A 152 -2.60 22.95 -12.18
N ARG A 153 -1.52 22.17 -12.24
CA ARG A 153 -1.47 20.86 -12.94
C ARG A 153 -2.22 19.74 -12.20
N ALA A 154 -2.46 19.88 -10.90
CA ALA A 154 -3.32 18.99 -10.12
C ALA A 154 -4.83 19.26 -10.33
N GLY A 155 -5.18 20.34 -11.05
CA GLY A 155 -6.55 20.84 -11.15
C GLY A 155 -7.07 21.40 -9.82
N ILE A 156 -6.17 21.84 -8.93
CA ILE A 156 -6.51 22.47 -7.66
C ILE A 156 -6.55 23.97 -7.93
N ALA A 157 -7.75 24.55 -7.94
CA ALA A 157 -7.91 26.00 -7.98
C ALA A 157 -7.41 26.57 -6.65
N SER A 158 -6.18 27.10 -6.65
CA SER A 158 -5.59 27.86 -5.56
C SER A 158 -6.28 29.23 -5.44
N ALA A 159 -7.48 29.22 -4.85
CA ALA A 159 -8.30 30.40 -4.60
C ALA A 159 -7.60 31.34 -3.62
N GLY A 160 -6.76 32.23 -4.16
CA GLY A 160 -5.86 33.11 -3.41
C GLY A 160 -4.44 33.24 -4.01
N ALA A 161 -4.09 32.50 -5.06
CA ALA A 161 -2.77 32.55 -5.71
C ALA A 161 -2.83 32.99 -7.20
N GLU A 162 -3.74 33.92 -7.53
CA GLU A 162 -3.63 34.74 -8.75
C GLU A 162 -2.61 35.87 -8.56
N ASP A 163 -1.35 35.51 -8.29
CA ASP A 163 -0.14 36.32 -8.51
C ASP A 163 -0.27 37.81 -8.09
N ASP A 164 -0.79 38.07 -6.88
CA ASP A 164 -1.23 39.43 -6.48
C ASP A 164 -0.08 40.45 -6.44
N ASP A 165 1.15 39.97 -6.23
CA ASP A 165 2.39 40.75 -6.24
C ASP A 165 2.90 41.15 -7.65
N THR A 166 2.32 40.65 -8.76
CA THR A 166 2.69 41.08 -10.13
C THR A 166 1.69 42.04 -10.78
N ARG A 167 0.70 42.50 -10.02
CA ARG A 167 -0.39 43.37 -10.51
C ARG A 167 0.04 44.83 -10.57
N THR A 168 0.60 45.26 -11.70
CA THR A 168 0.91 46.67 -11.97
C THR A 168 -0.35 47.55 -11.86
N LEU A 169 -0.35 48.48 -10.90
CA LEU A 169 -1.37 49.52 -10.80
C LEU A 169 -1.07 50.69 -11.77
N PRO A 170 -2.11 51.36 -12.32
CA PRO A 170 -1.90 52.51 -13.18
C PRO A 170 -1.39 53.73 -12.37
N PRO A 171 -0.61 54.64 -12.99
CA PRO A 171 -0.18 55.87 -12.33
C PRO A 171 -1.41 56.73 -11.98
N MET A 172 -1.44 57.23 -10.74
CA MET A 172 -2.56 58.00 -10.18
C MET A 172 -2.08 59.01 -9.13
N ARG A 173 -2.95 59.90 -8.67
CA ARG A 173 -2.64 60.94 -7.68
C ARG A 173 -3.62 60.96 -6.50
N GLU A 174 -3.15 61.48 -5.36
CA GLU A 174 -4.03 61.77 -4.23
C GLU A 174 -5.14 62.77 -4.64
N GLY A 175 -6.37 62.49 -4.24
CA GLY A 175 -7.55 63.29 -4.64
C GLY A 175 -8.05 63.06 -6.07
N GLU A 176 -7.47 62.13 -6.84
CA GLU A 176 -7.92 61.84 -8.20
C GLU A 176 -9.30 61.16 -8.25
N ALA A 177 -10.21 61.69 -9.07
CA ALA A 177 -11.59 61.23 -9.16
C ALA A 177 -11.72 59.94 -10.00
N THR A 178 -11.74 58.79 -9.32
CA THR A 178 -11.97 57.49 -9.94
C THR A 178 -13.43 57.27 -10.36
N LYS A 179 -13.67 56.35 -11.30
CA LYS A 179 -15.00 55.94 -11.75
C LYS A 179 -15.15 54.43 -11.67
N THR A 180 -16.17 53.96 -10.95
CA THR A 180 -16.59 52.55 -10.96
C THR A 180 -16.96 52.14 -12.39
N ARG A 181 -16.41 51.01 -12.86
CA ARG A 181 -16.71 50.44 -14.19
C ARG A 181 -17.68 49.26 -14.09
N ASP A 182 -17.41 48.36 -13.16
CA ASP A 182 -18.19 47.17 -12.86
C ASP A 182 -18.08 46.88 -11.34
N VAL A 183 -19.02 46.09 -10.80
CA VAL A 183 -19.04 45.66 -9.39
C VAL A 183 -19.46 44.19 -9.34
N SER A 184 -18.48 43.29 -9.32
CA SER A 184 -18.71 41.87 -9.12
C SER A 184 -18.75 41.51 -7.63
N SER A 185 -19.72 40.67 -7.24
CA SER A 185 -19.84 40.13 -5.89
C SER A 185 -19.44 38.65 -5.91
N THR A 186 -18.33 38.30 -5.27
CA THR A 186 -17.83 36.93 -5.20
C THR A 186 -18.02 36.34 -3.80
N GLN A 187 -18.56 35.12 -3.72
CA GLN A 187 -18.67 34.37 -2.47
C GLN A 187 -17.44 33.48 -2.29
N HIS A 188 -16.80 33.58 -1.13
CA HIS A 188 -15.63 32.79 -0.77
C HIS A 188 -15.92 31.94 0.47
N PHE A 189 -15.22 30.80 0.59
CA PHE A 189 -15.31 29.89 1.72
C PHE A 189 -13.91 29.61 2.28
N THR A 190 -13.79 29.47 3.59
CA THR A 190 -12.52 29.09 4.24
C THR A 190 -12.12 27.67 3.82
N GLN A 191 -10.99 27.53 3.14
CA GLN A 191 -10.43 26.21 2.84
C GLN A 191 -9.80 25.57 4.10
N PRO A 192 -9.86 24.24 4.27
CA PRO A 192 -9.11 23.54 5.31
C PRO A 192 -7.59 23.62 5.02
N PRO A 193 -6.72 23.43 6.03
CA PRO A 193 -5.28 23.41 5.83
C PRO A 193 -4.86 22.41 4.73
N PRO A 194 -3.93 22.78 3.82
CA PRO A 194 -3.51 21.92 2.73
C PRO A 194 -2.80 20.68 3.26
N ARG A 195 -2.96 19.56 2.55
CA ARG A 195 -2.26 18.31 2.86
C ARG A 195 -0.80 18.40 2.45
N PHE A 196 0.06 17.72 3.20
CA PHE A 196 1.49 17.70 2.91
C PHE A 196 1.78 17.06 1.54
N SER A 197 2.50 17.78 0.68
CA SER A 197 3.37 17.17 -0.34
C SER A 197 4.64 16.61 0.30
N GLU A 198 5.41 15.82 -0.44
CA GLU A 198 6.71 15.30 0.01
C GLU A 198 7.66 16.42 0.51
N ALA A 199 7.81 17.49 -0.28
CA ALA A 199 8.63 18.65 0.10
C ALA A 199 8.15 19.33 1.40
N SER A 200 6.84 19.58 1.52
CA SER A 200 6.28 20.21 2.72
C SER A 200 6.34 19.30 3.97
N LEU A 201 6.32 17.97 3.80
CA LEU A 201 6.51 17.04 4.92
C LEU A 201 7.98 17.02 5.37
N VAL A 202 8.93 17.03 4.44
CA VAL A 202 10.37 17.14 4.78
C VAL A 202 10.65 18.45 5.50
N LYS A 203 10.18 19.59 4.96
CA LYS A 203 10.26 20.90 5.63
C LYS A 203 9.67 20.85 7.04
N ARG A 204 8.50 20.23 7.22
CA ARG A 204 7.86 20.12 8.54
C ARG A 204 8.59 19.17 9.50
N MET A 205 9.29 18.15 8.99
CA MET A 205 10.15 17.28 9.79
C MET A 205 11.41 18.01 10.24
N GLU A 206 12.03 18.77 9.35
CA GLU A 206 13.19 19.64 9.60
C GLU A 206 12.88 20.74 10.64
N GLU A 207 11.75 21.45 10.49
CA GLU A 207 11.22 22.42 11.48
C GLU A 207 11.02 21.81 12.88
N LEU A 208 10.82 20.49 12.97
CA LEU A 208 10.63 19.75 14.21
C LEU A 208 11.90 19.02 14.69
N GLY A 209 13.01 19.08 13.94
CA GLY A 209 14.27 18.39 14.26
C GLY A 209 14.23 16.86 14.08
N ILE A 210 13.24 16.32 13.37
CA ILE A 210 12.99 14.88 13.19
C ILE A 210 13.62 14.40 11.90
N GLY A 211 14.51 13.40 11.96
CA GLY A 211 15.27 12.96 10.80
C GLY A 211 16.41 13.92 10.43
N ARG A 212 17.15 13.56 9.38
CA ARG A 212 18.34 14.25 8.88
C ARG A 212 18.38 14.13 7.34
N PRO A 213 19.24 14.87 6.61
CA PRO A 213 19.37 14.75 5.15
C PRO A 213 19.64 13.33 4.62
N SER A 214 20.17 12.44 5.47
CA SER A 214 20.38 11.02 5.18
C SER A 214 19.14 10.12 5.33
N THR A 215 18.10 10.58 6.03
CA THR A 215 16.91 9.76 6.39
C THR A 215 15.59 10.25 5.80
N TYR A 216 15.46 11.52 5.40
CA TYR A 216 14.19 12.06 4.87
C TYR A 216 13.56 11.20 3.77
N ALA A 217 14.33 10.88 2.72
CA ALA A 217 13.84 10.07 1.60
C ALA A 217 13.44 8.63 2.02
N SER A 218 14.19 8.00 2.92
CA SER A 218 13.89 6.63 3.38
C SER A 218 12.71 6.60 4.36
N ILE A 219 12.46 7.67 5.13
CA ILE A 219 11.25 7.83 5.94
C ILE A 219 10.01 7.96 5.03
N LEU A 220 10.05 8.84 4.02
CA LEU A 220 8.96 8.99 3.05
C LEU A 220 8.67 7.68 2.31
N GLN A 221 9.71 6.96 1.90
CA GLN A 221 9.55 5.64 1.27
C GLN A 221 8.93 4.63 2.24
N VAL A 222 9.43 4.50 3.47
CA VAL A 222 8.92 3.51 4.44
C VAL A 222 7.47 3.77 4.87
N LEU A 223 7.00 5.02 4.84
CA LEU A 223 5.59 5.36 5.05
C LEU A 223 4.68 4.88 3.91
N GLN A 224 5.18 4.92 2.66
CA GLN A 224 4.48 4.45 1.46
C GLN A 224 4.55 2.93 1.32
N ASP A 225 5.75 2.33 1.39
CA ASP A 225 6.02 0.88 1.32
C ASP A 225 5.28 0.06 2.40
N ARG A 226 4.85 0.70 3.51
CA ARG A 226 4.07 0.07 4.59
C ARG A 226 2.58 0.39 4.55
N GLU A 227 2.10 1.06 3.50
CA GLU A 227 0.70 1.45 3.28
C GLU A 227 0.13 2.34 4.41
N TYR A 228 0.97 3.11 5.11
CA TYR A 228 0.50 4.05 6.16
C TYR A 228 -0.01 5.35 5.56
N VAL A 229 0.56 5.77 4.43
CA VAL A 229 0.07 6.84 3.58
C VAL A 229 -0.01 6.36 2.13
N THR A 230 -0.92 6.94 1.36
CA THR A 230 -0.88 6.90 -0.11
C THR A 230 -0.65 8.30 -0.66
N LEU A 231 -0.08 8.40 -1.86
CA LEU A 231 0.15 9.68 -2.53
C LEU A 231 -0.93 9.90 -3.59
N ASP A 232 -1.74 10.95 -3.41
CA ASP A 232 -2.85 11.33 -4.29
C ASP A 232 -2.63 12.77 -4.74
N LYS A 233 -2.62 13.02 -6.06
CA LYS A 233 -2.27 14.33 -6.66
C LYS A 233 -1.02 14.99 -6.03
N ARG A 234 0.03 14.20 -5.75
CA ARG A 234 1.28 14.62 -5.06
C ARG A 234 1.12 15.11 -3.61
N ARG A 235 -0.03 14.84 -2.96
CA ARG A 235 -0.31 15.13 -1.55
C ARG A 235 -0.58 13.84 -0.77
N PHE A 236 -0.22 13.77 0.51
CA PHE A 236 -0.36 12.57 1.33
C PHE A 236 -1.77 12.36 1.89
N GLN A 237 -2.25 11.14 1.75
CA GLN A 237 -3.50 10.62 2.29
C GLN A 237 -3.18 9.57 3.38
N PRO A 238 -3.46 9.80 4.68
CA PRO A 238 -3.22 8.80 5.71
C PRO A 238 -4.30 7.71 5.64
N SER A 239 -3.88 6.46 5.45
CA SER A 239 -4.76 5.31 5.31
C SER A 239 -5.41 4.92 6.65
N ASP A 240 -6.47 4.11 6.60
CA ASP A 240 -7.06 3.52 7.81
C ASP A 240 -6.04 2.71 8.61
N ARG A 241 -5.10 2.05 7.92
CA ARG A 241 -3.98 1.30 8.52
C ARG A 241 -2.98 2.24 9.23
N GLY A 242 -2.64 3.36 8.60
CA GLY A 242 -1.79 4.40 9.21
C GLY A 242 -2.45 4.97 10.46
N ARG A 243 -3.70 5.42 10.34
CA ARG A 243 -4.52 5.94 11.46
C ARG A 243 -4.62 4.96 12.63
N LEU A 244 -4.86 3.68 12.35
CA LEU A 244 -4.94 2.63 13.37
C LEU A 244 -3.62 2.45 14.13
N VAL A 245 -2.48 2.48 13.44
CA VAL A 245 -1.16 2.39 14.07
C VAL A 245 -0.83 3.66 14.85
N THR A 246 -1.16 4.85 14.32
CA THR A 246 -0.99 6.13 15.04
C THR A 246 -1.82 6.16 16.33
N ALA A 247 -3.12 5.85 16.29
CA ALA A 247 -3.98 5.87 17.47
C ALA A 247 -3.52 4.88 18.56
N PHE A 248 -3.00 3.70 18.15
CA PHE A 248 -2.40 2.74 19.06
C PHE A 248 -1.11 3.26 19.70
N LEU A 249 -0.19 3.81 18.89
CA LEU A 249 1.08 4.33 19.40
C LEU A 249 0.89 5.58 20.27
N VAL A 250 -0.05 6.46 19.95
CA VAL A 250 -0.42 7.61 20.80
C VAL A 250 -1.04 7.13 22.12
N SER A 251 -1.96 6.16 22.08
CA SER A 251 -2.66 5.70 23.30
C SER A 251 -1.80 4.89 24.27
N PHE A 252 -0.77 4.19 23.81
CA PHE A 252 0.02 3.26 24.64
C PHE A 252 1.53 3.51 24.65
N PHE A 253 2.05 4.30 23.71
CA PHE A 253 3.48 4.58 23.53
C PHE A 253 3.77 6.07 23.29
N GLU A 254 2.92 6.98 23.78
CA GLU A 254 2.93 8.43 23.49
C GLU A 254 4.35 9.05 23.45
N ARG A 255 5.18 8.76 24.46
CA ARG A 255 6.58 9.21 24.54
C ARG A 255 7.38 8.94 23.26
N TYR A 256 7.16 7.81 22.60
CA TYR A 256 7.91 7.35 21.42
C TYR A 256 7.35 7.85 20.08
N VAL A 257 6.21 8.55 20.10
CA VAL A 257 5.65 9.28 18.93
C VAL A 257 5.58 10.79 19.15
N ASN A 258 5.95 11.28 20.33
CA ASN A 258 6.07 12.70 20.63
C ASN A 258 7.27 13.32 19.88
N SER A 259 7.00 14.35 19.06
CA SER A 259 8.01 15.03 18.23
C SER A 259 9.25 15.50 19.00
N GLY A 260 9.07 16.03 20.21
CA GLY A 260 10.18 16.53 21.03
C GLY A 260 11.08 15.42 21.59
N PHE A 261 10.51 14.24 21.89
CA PHE A 261 11.31 13.07 22.26
C PHE A 261 12.10 12.53 21.06
N THR A 262 11.48 12.48 19.87
CA THR A 262 12.17 12.05 18.65
C THR A 262 13.32 12.99 18.29
N ALA A 263 13.09 14.31 18.27
CA ALA A 263 14.12 15.30 18.00
C ALA A 263 15.27 15.27 19.02
N GLY A 264 14.94 15.11 20.31
CA GLY A 264 15.94 14.95 21.38
C GLY A 264 16.72 13.64 21.31
N LEU A 265 16.17 12.58 20.69
CA LEU A 265 16.90 11.35 20.42
C LEU A 265 17.87 11.52 19.25
N GLU A 266 17.47 12.24 18.19
CA GLU A 266 18.38 12.58 17.08
C GLU A 266 19.54 13.46 17.59
N GLU A 267 19.27 14.46 18.45
CA GLU A 267 20.32 15.26 19.10
C GLU A 267 21.28 14.41 19.98
N GLN A 268 20.79 13.33 20.62
CA GLN A 268 21.66 12.37 21.32
C GLN A 268 22.52 11.51 20.38
N LEU A 269 22.05 11.24 19.15
CA LEU A 269 22.87 10.58 18.13
C LEU A 269 23.94 11.54 17.58
N ASP A 270 23.61 12.83 17.45
CA ASP A 270 24.56 13.89 17.12
C ASP A 270 25.63 14.06 18.20
N ASP A 271 25.26 14.05 19.48
CA ASP A 271 26.20 14.04 20.62
C ASP A 271 27.10 12.81 20.63
N ILE A 272 26.62 11.63 20.24
CA ILE A 272 27.47 10.45 20.06
C ILE A 272 28.46 10.66 18.91
N SER A 273 28.00 11.16 17.76
CA SER A 273 28.84 11.36 16.57
C SER A 273 29.93 12.42 16.79
N GLY A 274 29.63 13.46 17.58
CA GLY A 274 30.57 14.50 18.01
C GLY A 274 31.39 14.13 19.25
N GLY A 275 31.32 12.90 19.76
CA GLY A 275 32.10 12.43 20.92
C GLY A 275 31.71 13.02 22.27
N ARG A 276 30.55 13.70 22.36
CA ARG A 276 30.00 14.33 23.57
C ARG A 276 29.21 13.35 24.44
N ALA A 277 28.71 12.25 23.87
CA ALA A 277 27.98 11.19 24.57
C ALA A 277 28.50 9.77 24.26
N GLU A 278 28.35 8.85 25.21
CA GLU A 278 28.72 7.43 25.04
C GLU A 278 27.52 6.59 24.58
N TRP A 279 27.66 5.91 23.44
CA TRP A 279 26.54 5.26 22.76
C TRP A 279 25.86 4.14 23.56
N ARG A 280 26.61 3.36 24.35
CA ARG A 280 26.04 2.27 25.17
C ARG A 280 25.25 2.84 26.36
N ALA A 281 25.63 3.99 26.90
CA ALA A 281 24.85 4.70 27.91
C ALA A 281 23.52 5.19 27.35
N VAL A 282 23.52 5.83 26.18
CA VAL A 282 22.30 6.29 25.50
C VAL A 282 21.38 5.12 25.15
N MET A 283 21.91 4.05 24.51
CA MET A 283 21.12 2.84 24.21
C MET A 283 20.53 2.19 25.46
N ARG A 284 21.29 2.16 26.57
CA ARG A 284 20.81 1.58 27.84
C ARG A 284 19.68 2.41 28.42
N ALA A 285 19.81 3.73 28.49
CA ALA A 285 18.75 4.61 28.96
C ALA A 285 17.46 4.48 28.12
N PHE A 286 17.60 4.42 26.79
CA PHE A 286 16.48 4.14 25.89
C PHE A 286 15.82 2.78 26.20
N TRP A 287 16.61 1.71 26.26
CA TRP A 287 16.12 0.35 26.47
C TRP A 287 15.48 0.14 27.84
N GLU A 288 16.04 0.70 28.91
CA GLU A 288 15.48 0.61 30.27
C GLU A 288 14.12 1.29 30.40
N HIS A 289 13.86 2.36 29.63
CA HIS A 289 12.53 2.95 29.53
C HIS A 289 11.59 2.15 28.61
N PHE A 290 12.07 1.75 27.42
CA PHE A 290 11.26 1.11 26.40
C PHE A 290 10.78 -0.28 26.80
N SER A 291 11.65 -1.08 27.43
CA SER A 291 11.28 -2.38 28.00
C SER A 291 10.20 -2.26 29.09
N ARG A 292 10.28 -1.27 29.98
CA ARG A 292 9.24 -1.01 31.00
C ARG A 292 7.90 -0.61 30.38
N ALA A 293 7.90 0.20 29.32
CA ALA A 293 6.68 0.53 28.57
C ALA A 293 6.06 -0.71 27.90
N ILE A 294 6.88 -1.60 27.35
CA ILE A 294 6.42 -2.89 26.80
C ILE A 294 5.81 -3.78 27.90
N GLU A 295 6.46 -3.94 29.06
CA GLU A 295 5.89 -4.76 30.15
C GLU A 295 4.55 -4.20 30.64
N ALA A 296 4.44 -2.88 30.84
CA ALA A 296 3.17 -2.25 31.23
C ALA A 296 2.05 -2.42 30.17
N THR A 297 2.41 -2.49 28.88
CA THR A 297 1.45 -2.67 27.78
C THR A 297 1.02 -4.13 27.61
N LYS A 298 1.87 -5.11 27.96
CA LYS A 298 1.59 -6.56 27.82
C LYS A 298 0.42 -7.05 28.68
N ASP A 299 0.20 -6.44 29.84
CA ASP A 299 -0.89 -6.81 30.76
C ASP A 299 -2.26 -6.26 30.34
N LEU A 300 -2.32 -5.39 29.32
CA LEU A 300 -3.57 -4.89 28.75
C LEU A 300 -4.30 -5.99 27.98
N LYS A 301 -5.61 -6.10 28.16
CA LYS A 301 -6.43 -7.03 27.36
C LYS A 301 -6.64 -6.47 25.97
N ILE A 302 -6.71 -7.38 25.00
CA ILE A 302 -7.01 -7.05 23.60
C ILE A 302 -8.39 -6.38 23.45
N SER A 303 -9.36 -6.66 24.33
CA SER A 303 -10.62 -5.92 24.42
C SER A 303 -10.38 -4.44 24.68
N ASP A 304 -9.68 -4.15 25.76
CA ASP A 304 -9.51 -2.81 26.32
C ASP A 304 -8.72 -1.92 25.33
N VAL A 305 -7.80 -2.53 24.57
CA VAL A 305 -7.10 -1.92 23.41
C VAL A 305 -8.04 -1.66 22.22
N ILE A 306 -8.89 -2.63 21.83
CA ILE A 306 -9.84 -2.47 20.72
C ILE A 306 -10.86 -1.37 21.03
N ASP A 307 -11.41 -1.37 22.24
CA ASP A 307 -12.49 -0.45 22.63
C ASP A 307 -11.95 0.99 22.67
N ARG A 308 -10.74 1.21 23.23
CA ARG A 308 -10.06 2.52 23.17
C ARG A 308 -9.82 3.00 21.74
N LEU A 309 -9.49 2.10 20.80
CA LEU A 309 -9.31 2.42 19.39
C LEU A 309 -10.63 2.63 18.63
N ASP A 310 -11.73 1.97 19.02
CA ASP A 310 -13.06 2.21 18.48
C ASP A 310 -13.63 3.57 18.90
N ASP A 311 -13.29 4.04 20.10
CA ASP A 311 -13.62 5.40 20.55
C ASP A 311 -12.80 6.46 19.80
N ASP A 312 -11.47 6.28 19.73
CA ASP A 312 -10.53 7.25 19.12
C ASP A 312 -10.75 7.43 17.61
N LEU A 313 -10.91 6.33 16.89
CA LEU A 313 -11.12 6.31 15.43
C LEU A 313 -12.60 6.33 15.05
N GLY A 314 -13.51 6.31 16.05
CA GLY A 314 -14.95 6.31 15.87
C GLY A 314 -15.45 7.41 14.92
N PRO A 315 -15.12 8.69 15.15
CA PRO A 315 -15.55 9.79 14.29
C PRO A 315 -15.03 9.71 12.84
N HIS A 316 -13.91 9.02 12.59
CA HIS A 316 -13.35 8.81 11.25
C HIS A 316 -14.07 7.69 10.50
N PHE A 317 -14.39 6.57 11.18
CA PHE A 317 -15.10 5.44 10.56
C PHE A 317 -16.61 5.61 10.48
N PHE A 318 -17.17 6.44 11.36
CA PHE A 318 -18.60 6.70 11.54
C PHE A 318 -18.84 8.21 11.70
N PRO A 319 -18.59 9.03 10.66
CA PRO A 319 -18.90 10.46 10.70
C PRO A 319 -20.41 10.66 10.88
N ALA A 320 -20.81 11.76 11.53
CA ALA A 320 -22.21 12.10 11.71
C ALA A 320 -22.92 12.28 10.35
N ALA A 321 -24.13 11.75 10.22
CA ALA A 321 -24.96 11.91 9.04
C ALA A 321 -25.89 13.13 9.19
N ASP A 322 -26.08 13.88 8.11
CA ASP A 322 -26.94 15.10 8.08
C ASP A 322 -28.42 14.81 8.39
N ASP A 323 -28.84 13.54 8.27
CA ASP A 323 -30.19 13.06 8.58
C ASP A 323 -30.40 12.66 10.05
N GLY A 324 -29.38 12.82 10.91
CA GLY A 324 -29.45 12.56 12.34
C GLY A 324 -29.50 11.08 12.75
N ARG A 325 -29.31 10.13 11.83
CA ARG A 325 -29.20 8.70 12.16
C ARG A 325 -27.84 8.41 12.82
N ASP A 326 -27.83 7.48 13.77
CA ASP A 326 -26.58 6.96 14.37
C ASP A 326 -25.75 6.25 13.27
N PRO A 327 -24.57 6.78 12.88
CA PRO A 327 -23.74 6.19 11.83
C PRO A 327 -23.13 4.84 12.23
N ARG A 328 -23.22 4.44 13.52
CA ARG A 328 -22.84 3.12 14.01
C ARG A 328 -23.98 2.12 13.98
N LEU A 329 -25.20 2.44 13.54
CA LEU A 329 -26.27 1.45 13.48
C LEU A 329 -26.03 0.43 12.35
N CYS A 330 -26.06 -0.88 12.65
CA CYS A 330 -25.75 -1.92 11.66
C CYS A 330 -26.87 -2.06 10.61
N PRO A 331 -26.62 -1.82 9.32
CA PRO A 331 -27.65 -1.81 8.28
C PRO A 331 -28.26 -3.20 7.99
N ALA A 332 -27.57 -4.28 8.38
CA ALA A 332 -28.02 -5.65 8.15
C ALA A 332 -28.91 -6.23 9.26
N CYS A 333 -29.16 -5.49 10.35
CA CYS A 333 -30.02 -5.96 11.44
C CYS A 333 -30.72 -4.85 12.26
N SER A 334 -30.35 -3.57 12.07
CA SER A 334 -30.94 -2.39 12.71
C SER A 334 -30.96 -2.37 14.25
N ALA A 335 -30.33 -3.35 14.90
CA ALA A 335 -30.35 -3.53 16.36
C ALA A 335 -28.96 -3.78 16.98
N GLY A 336 -27.90 -3.77 16.17
CA GLY A 336 -26.51 -3.93 16.65
C GLY A 336 -25.66 -2.71 16.29
N ARG A 337 -24.71 -2.37 17.18
CA ARG A 337 -23.73 -1.30 16.97
C ARG A 337 -22.55 -1.82 16.14
N LEU A 338 -22.11 -1.04 15.18
CA LEU A 338 -20.87 -1.24 14.43
C LEU A 338 -19.69 -0.70 15.24
N GLY A 339 -18.59 -1.45 15.25
CA GLY A 339 -17.34 -1.01 15.84
C GLY A 339 -16.14 -1.82 15.36
N LEU A 340 -14.96 -1.36 15.75
CA LEU A 340 -13.69 -1.97 15.44
C LEU A 340 -13.58 -3.40 16.02
N ARG A 341 -13.05 -4.33 15.24
CA ARG A 341 -12.79 -5.73 15.60
C ARG A 341 -11.48 -6.21 14.96
N LEU A 342 -10.75 -7.09 15.64
CA LEU A 342 -9.54 -7.71 15.11
C LEU A 342 -9.82 -9.10 14.53
N GLY A 343 -9.28 -9.36 13.33
CA GLY A 343 -9.37 -10.63 12.62
C GLY A 343 -8.01 -11.15 12.18
N LYS A 344 -7.98 -12.36 11.61
CA LYS A 344 -6.74 -13.01 11.12
C LYS A 344 -6.06 -12.30 9.95
N THR A 345 -6.76 -11.36 9.32
CA THR A 345 -6.33 -10.60 8.14
C THR A 345 -6.16 -9.10 8.44
N GLY A 346 -6.14 -8.71 9.72
CA GLY A 346 -6.12 -7.31 10.17
C GLY A 346 -7.40 -6.88 10.86
N ALA A 347 -7.56 -5.57 11.07
CA ALA A 347 -8.75 -5.00 11.68
C ALA A 347 -9.89 -4.80 10.66
N PHE A 348 -11.12 -4.85 11.14
CA PHE A 348 -12.34 -4.66 10.36
C PHE A 348 -13.44 -4.07 11.23
N ILE A 349 -14.49 -3.53 10.62
CA ILE A 349 -15.70 -3.08 11.31
C ILE A 349 -16.71 -4.22 11.34
N GLY A 350 -17.20 -4.58 12.53
CA GLY A 350 -18.16 -5.66 12.73
C GLY A 350 -19.35 -5.26 13.60
N CYS A 351 -20.47 -5.96 13.42
CA CYS A 351 -21.65 -5.81 14.26
C CYS A 351 -21.43 -6.37 15.68
N SER A 352 -21.99 -5.71 16.70
CA SER A 352 -22.03 -6.20 18.08
C SER A 352 -22.74 -7.55 18.23
N ASN A 353 -23.80 -7.78 17.46
CA ASN A 353 -24.71 -8.93 17.63
C ASN A 353 -24.18 -10.20 16.92
N TYR A 354 -22.86 -10.35 16.82
CA TYR A 354 -22.22 -11.59 16.39
C TYR A 354 -22.39 -12.66 17.48
N PRO A 355 -22.77 -13.91 17.17
CA PRO A 355 -22.71 -14.59 15.87
C PRO A 355 -23.99 -14.54 15.02
N GLU A 356 -25.04 -13.88 15.50
CA GLU A 356 -26.39 -13.83 14.90
C GLU A 356 -26.39 -12.90 13.68
N CYS A 357 -25.94 -11.66 13.85
CA CYS A 357 -25.57 -10.78 12.76
C CYS A 357 -24.10 -11.01 12.36
N ARG A 358 -23.86 -11.23 11.06
CA ARG A 358 -22.52 -11.48 10.50
C ARG A 358 -22.04 -10.36 9.56
N PHE A 359 -22.61 -9.17 9.70
CA PHE A 359 -22.17 -8.01 8.93
C PHE A 359 -20.76 -7.59 9.32
N THR A 360 -19.91 -7.45 8.30
CA THR A 360 -18.52 -6.99 8.43
C THR A 360 -18.17 -6.10 7.25
N ARG A 361 -17.67 -4.89 7.51
CA ARG A 361 -17.05 -4.00 6.53
C ARG A 361 -15.53 -4.06 6.76
N PRO A 362 -14.68 -4.38 5.76
CA PRO A 362 -13.23 -4.25 5.95
C PRO A 362 -12.89 -2.78 6.22
N LEU A 363 -11.83 -2.51 7.00
CA LEU A 363 -11.18 -1.20 6.90
C LEU A 363 -10.58 -1.06 5.50
N ALA A 364 -10.40 0.16 5.01
CA ALA A 364 -9.74 0.39 3.73
C ALA A 364 -8.25 0.01 3.85
N VAL A 365 -7.94 -1.20 3.39
CA VAL A 365 -6.57 -1.68 3.15
C VAL A 365 -6.39 -1.78 1.63
N PRO A 366 -5.93 -0.72 0.95
CA PRO A 366 -5.41 -0.81 -0.40
C PRO A 366 -4.21 -1.77 -0.35
N GLY A 367 -4.36 -2.96 -0.93
CA GLY A 367 -3.45 -4.09 -0.72
C GLY A 367 -4.14 -5.46 -0.86
N ALA A 368 -5.46 -5.51 -0.64
CA ALA A 368 -6.29 -6.66 -1.04
C ALA A 368 -6.66 -6.62 -2.55
N GLU A 369 -5.64 -6.67 -3.41
CA GLU A 369 -5.68 -6.71 -4.89
C GLU A 369 -6.86 -6.00 -5.60
N GLY A 370 -6.62 -4.77 -6.07
CA GLY A 370 -7.55 -4.04 -6.94
C GLY A 370 -7.79 -2.60 -6.47
N ASP A 371 -6.85 -1.72 -6.82
CA ASP A 371 -7.05 -0.27 -6.78
C ASP A 371 -8.08 0.16 -7.84
N GLY A 372 -8.65 1.35 -7.69
CA GLY A 372 -9.82 1.81 -8.41
C GLY A 372 -10.70 2.66 -7.50
N GLY A 373 -10.24 3.88 -7.21
CA GLY A 373 -11.01 4.89 -6.50
C GLY A 373 -12.11 5.50 -7.37
N GLY A 374 -13.26 4.84 -7.44
CA GLY A 374 -14.44 5.28 -8.20
C GLY A 374 -15.67 4.42 -7.88
N ALA A 375 -16.86 5.00 -7.95
CA ALA A 375 -18.20 4.38 -7.98
C ALA A 375 -18.64 3.25 -7.01
N PHE A 376 -17.79 2.64 -6.16
CA PHE A 376 -18.12 1.43 -5.37
C PHE A 376 -18.48 1.67 -3.89
N ALA A 377 -19.32 2.66 -3.59
CA ALA A 377 -19.75 2.96 -2.21
C ALA A 377 -20.47 1.76 -1.53
N ASP A 378 -21.48 1.19 -2.19
CA ASP A 378 -22.30 0.09 -1.65
C ASP A 378 -21.85 -1.31 -2.09
N GLY A 379 -20.75 -1.41 -2.84
CA GLY A 379 -20.13 -2.69 -3.22
C GLY A 379 -20.91 -3.54 -4.23
N VAL A 380 -22.03 -3.05 -4.79
CA VAL A 380 -22.84 -3.70 -5.84
C VAL A 380 -23.16 -2.70 -6.96
N ARG A 381 -22.89 -3.07 -8.22
CA ARG A 381 -23.28 -2.33 -9.44
C ARG A 381 -24.14 -3.24 -10.32
N GLN A 382 -25.39 -2.85 -10.62
CA GLN A 382 -26.20 -3.55 -11.62
C GLN A 382 -25.65 -3.28 -13.03
N LEU A 383 -25.65 -4.32 -13.88
CA LEU A 383 -25.17 -4.24 -15.27
C LEU A 383 -26.28 -4.48 -16.32
N GLY A 384 -27.43 -5.01 -15.91
CA GLY A 384 -28.57 -5.35 -16.78
C GLY A 384 -29.16 -6.71 -16.42
N ALA A 385 -30.02 -7.25 -17.30
CA ALA A 385 -30.56 -8.60 -17.19
C ALA A 385 -29.96 -9.50 -18.27
N ASP A 386 -29.81 -10.80 -17.98
CA ASP A 386 -29.40 -11.81 -18.96
C ASP A 386 -30.49 -12.05 -20.01
N PRO A 387 -30.21 -11.92 -21.32
CA PRO A 387 -31.19 -12.13 -22.39
C PRO A 387 -31.82 -13.53 -22.44
N VAL A 388 -31.19 -14.55 -21.84
CA VAL A 388 -31.68 -15.95 -21.90
C VAL A 388 -32.50 -16.34 -20.68
N SER A 389 -32.06 -15.98 -19.47
CA SER A 389 -32.73 -16.34 -18.20
C SER A 389 -33.57 -15.22 -17.58
N SER A 390 -33.49 -13.99 -18.10
CA SER A 390 -34.10 -12.78 -17.52
C SER A 390 -33.68 -12.48 -16.07
N GLN A 391 -32.56 -13.06 -15.59
CA GLN A 391 -32.03 -12.81 -14.25
C GLN A 391 -31.09 -11.60 -14.25
N GLU A 392 -31.10 -10.80 -13.18
CA GLU A 392 -30.19 -9.66 -13.04
C GLU A 392 -28.71 -10.09 -13.03
N ILE A 393 -27.88 -9.34 -13.73
CA ILE A 393 -26.42 -9.42 -13.67
C ILE A 393 -25.92 -8.26 -12.81
N THR A 394 -25.20 -8.60 -11.75
CA THR A 394 -24.64 -7.64 -10.79
C THR A 394 -23.14 -7.87 -10.63
N MET A 395 -22.37 -6.79 -10.62
CA MET A 395 -20.95 -6.81 -10.27
C MET A 395 -20.79 -6.46 -8.80
N ARG A 396 -19.96 -7.21 -8.06
CA ARG A 396 -19.81 -7.12 -6.60
C ARG A 396 -18.35 -7.22 -6.20
N ARG A 397 -17.92 -6.50 -5.15
CA ARG A 397 -16.59 -6.68 -4.54
C ARG A 397 -16.64 -7.85 -3.53
N GLY A 398 -15.66 -8.74 -3.57
CA GLY A 398 -15.59 -9.92 -2.70
C GLY A 398 -14.19 -10.15 -2.09
N PRO A 399 -14.03 -11.18 -1.24
CA PRO A 399 -12.75 -11.47 -0.57
C PRO A 399 -11.65 -12.03 -1.50
N TYR A 400 -11.90 -12.08 -2.81
CA TYR A 400 -11.00 -12.57 -3.86
C TYR A 400 -11.07 -11.64 -5.10
N GLY A 401 -11.22 -10.34 -4.88
CA GLY A 401 -11.39 -9.34 -5.93
C GLY A 401 -12.85 -9.10 -6.33
N ILE A 402 -13.05 -8.37 -7.43
CA ILE A 402 -14.36 -8.04 -7.99
C ILE A 402 -14.86 -9.19 -8.87
N TYR A 403 -16.16 -9.48 -8.82
CA TYR A 403 -16.79 -10.56 -9.59
C TYR A 403 -18.18 -10.16 -10.10
N VAL A 404 -18.57 -10.71 -11.26
CA VAL A 404 -19.94 -10.66 -11.77
C VAL A 404 -20.73 -11.86 -11.26
N GLN A 405 -22.02 -11.66 -10.99
CA GLN A 405 -22.97 -12.65 -10.49
C GLN A 405 -24.28 -12.58 -11.29
N LEU A 406 -24.78 -13.75 -11.72
CA LEU A 406 -26.10 -13.92 -12.34
C LEU A 406 -27.12 -14.37 -11.28
N GLY A 407 -28.17 -13.57 -11.09
CA GLY A 407 -29.22 -13.80 -10.09
C GLY A 407 -28.73 -13.64 -8.65
N GLU A 408 -29.61 -13.93 -7.68
CA GLU A 408 -29.29 -13.99 -6.24
C GLU A 408 -29.27 -15.44 -5.71
N PRO A 409 -28.65 -15.71 -4.55
CA PRO A 409 -28.64 -17.04 -3.94
C PRO A 409 -30.02 -17.38 -3.37
N GLY A 410 -30.84 -18.04 -4.19
CA GLY A 410 -32.15 -18.56 -3.81
C GLY A 410 -32.07 -19.85 -2.97
N VAL A 411 -33.24 -20.48 -2.82
CA VAL A 411 -33.40 -21.77 -2.14
C VAL A 411 -34.15 -22.71 -3.10
N ASP A 412 -33.74 -23.98 -3.20
CA ASP A 412 -34.51 -24.97 -3.94
C ASP A 412 -35.79 -25.37 -3.18
N GLU A 413 -36.74 -26.02 -3.86
CA GLU A 413 -38.00 -26.53 -3.27
C GLU A 413 -37.80 -27.50 -2.09
N LYS A 414 -36.55 -27.86 -1.77
CA LYS A 414 -36.14 -28.83 -0.74
C LYS A 414 -35.25 -28.17 0.32
N GLY A 415 -35.29 -26.84 0.43
CA GLY A 415 -34.70 -26.06 1.51
C GLY A 415 -33.17 -25.89 1.44
N LYS A 416 -32.53 -26.13 0.28
CA LYS A 416 -31.08 -25.98 0.13
C LYS A 416 -30.73 -24.69 -0.62
N PRO A 417 -29.69 -23.95 -0.20
CA PRO A 417 -29.28 -22.73 -0.88
C PRO A 417 -28.72 -23.05 -2.27
N THR A 418 -29.36 -22.51 -3.31
CA THR A 418 -28.82 -22.54 -4.67
C THR A 418 -27.72 -21.48 -4.80
N LYS A 419 -26.63 -21.83 -5.48
CA LYS A 419 -25.50 -20.90 -5.69
C LYS A 419 -25.66 -20.22 -7.05
N PRO A 420 -25.68 -18.88 -7.13
CA PRO A 420 -25.72 -18.16 -8.40
C PRO A 420 -24.42 -18.41 -9.18
N ARG A 421 -24.47 -18.30 -10.51
CA ARG A 421 -23.25 -18.31 -11.33
C ARG A 421 -22.43 -17.07 -11.03
N ARG A 422 -21.11 -17.22 -10.94
CA ARG A 422 -20.15 -16.16 -10.65
C ARG A 422 -18.89 -16.31 -11.48
N ALA A 423 -18.32 -15.20 -11.92
CA ALA A 423 -17.01 -15.13 -12.55
C ALA A 423 -16.23 -13.92 -12.03
N SER A 424 -14.96 -14.09 -11.67
CA SER A 424 -14.08 -12.97 -11.30
C SER A 424 -13.73 -12.13 -12.52
N LEU A 425 -13.52 -10.83 -12.32
CA LEU A 425 -12.86 -9.98 -13.31
C LEU A 425 -11.39 -10.41 -13.48
N LEU A 426 -10.80 -10.02 -14.61
CA LEU A 426 -9.36 -10.13 -14.85
C LEU A 426 -8.62 -8.99 -14.10
N ARG A 427 -7.31 -9.16 -13.88
CA ARG A 427 -6.51 -8.18 -13.13
C ARG A 427 -6.36 -6.84 -13.84
N ASP A 428 -6.35 -6.88 -15.16
CA ASP A 428 -6.08 -5.75 -16.06
C ASP A 428 -7.39 -5.18 -16.65
N MET A 429 -8.55 -5.59 -16.10
CA MET A 429 -9.88 -5.04 -16.43
C MET A 429 -10.25 -3.90 -15.48
N ASP A 430 -10.34 -2.69 -16.02
CA ASP A 430 -11.02 -1.57 -15.35
C ASP A 430 -12.47 -1.95 -14.97
N PRO A 431 -12.86 -1.85 -13.68
CA PRO A 431 -14.23 -2.10 -13.24
C PRO A 431 -15.27 -1.07 -13.72
N GLU A 432 -14.89 0.16 -14.08
CA GLU A 432 -15.86 1.16 -14.57
C GLU A 432 -16.30 0.84 -16.02
N GLY A 433 -15.36 0.44 -16.88
CA GLY A 433 -15.54 0.00 -18.27
C GLY A 433 -16.06 -1.43 -18.49
N ILE A 434 -16.68 -2.07 -17.50
CA ILE A 434 -17.37 -3.36 -17.67
C ILE A 434 -18.80 -3.15 -18.20
N THR A 435 -19.07 -3.68 -19.39
CA THR A 435 -20.40 -3.73 -20.02
C THR A 435 -21.12 -5.05 -19.73
N LEU A 436 -22.44 -5.09 -19.96
CA LEU A 436 -23.27 -6.29 -19.86
C LEU A 436 -22.72 -7.47 -20.70
N GLU A 437 -22.27 -7.18 -21.92
CA GLU A 437 -21.69 -8.17 -22.84
C GLU A 437 -20.40 -8.79 -22.30
N ARG A 438 -19.50 -7.97 -21.73
CA ARG A 438 -18.26 -8.45 -21.10
C ARG A 438 -18.57 -9.28 -19.84
N ALA A 439 -19.59 -8.90 -19.08
CA ALA A 439 -20.06 -9.68 -17.92
C ALA A 439 -20.66 -11.04 -18.33
N LEU A 440 -21.46 -11.09 -19.40
CA LEU A 440 -21.98 -12.33 -19.98
C LEU A 440 -20.85 -13.25 -20.47
N ALA A 441 -19.85 -12.70 -21.16
CA ALA A 441 -18.69 -13.45 -21.62
C ALA A 441 -17.91 -14.08 -20.44
N LEU A 442 -17.66 -13.33 -19.36
CA LEU A 442 -17.05 -13.87 -18.14
C LEU A 442 -17.91 -14.99 -17.50
N LEU A 443 -19.23 -14.81 -17.44
CA LEU A 443 -20.18 -15.79 -16.88
C LEU A 443 -20.36 -17.07 -17.73
N SER A 444 -19.98 -17.04 -19.02
CA SER A 444 -19.99 -18.21 -19.91
C SER A 444 -18.84 -19.19 -19.68
N MET A 445 -17.78 -18.79 -18.97
CA MET A 445 -16.57 -19.60 -18.77
C MET A 445 -16.87 -20.89 -17.97
N PRO A 446 -16.21 -22.03 -18.27
CA PRO A 446 -15.13 -22.22 -19.25
C PRO A 446 -15.59 -22.20 -20.72
N ARG A 447 -14.76 -21.63 -21.60
CA ARG A 447 -15.02 -21.54 -23.04
C ARG A 447 -14.15 -22.54 -23.81
N ILE A 448 -14.73 -23.25 -24.77
CA ILE A 448 -13.97 -24.03 -25.76
C ILE A 448 -13.36 -23.05 -26.78
N VAL A 449 -12.05 -23.13 -26.99
CA VAL A 449 -11.29 -22.31 -27.94
C VAL A 449 -11.27 -22.96 -29.32
N GLY A 450 -11.21 -24.30 -29.36
CA GLY A 450 -11.25 -25.12 -30.58
C GLY A 450 -10.67 -26.51 -30.32
N VAL A 451 -10.53 -27.30 -31.38
CA VAL A 451 -9.88 -28.62 -31.35
C VAL A 451 -8.45 -28.49 -31.89
N HIS A 452 -7.47 -29.09 -31.22
CA HIS A 452 -6.06 -29.02 -31.65
C HIS A 452 -5.85 -29.81 -32.95
N PRO A 453 -5.33 -29.20 -34.03
CA PRO A 453 -5.34 -29.79 -35.37
C PRO A 453 -4.59 -31.13 -35.46
N GLU A 454 -3.44 -31.25 -34.79
CA GLU A 454 -2.62 -32.47 -34.82
C GLU A 454 -3.05 -33.56 -33.82
N LYS A 455 -3.81 -33.22 -32.78
CA LYS A 455 -4.01 -34.08 -31.59
C LYS A 455 -5.48 -34.44 -31.35
N ALA A 456 -6.41 -33.79 -32.05
CA ALA A 456 -7.86 -33.97 -31.93
C ALA A 456 -8.46 -33.77 -30.52
N GLU A 457 -7.70 -33.23 -29.57
CA GLU A 457 -8.20 -32.86 -28.23
C GLU A 457 -8.78 -31.45 -28.20
N GLU A 458 -9.80 -31.23 -27.36
CA GLU A 458 -10.39 -29.90 -27.11
C GLU A 458 -9.44 -29.02 -26.27
N ILE A 459 -9.27 -27.77 -26.71
CA ILE A 459 -8.60 -26.72 -25.96
C ILE A 459 -9.66 -25.88 -25.26
N VAL A 460 -9.60 -25.83 -23.93
CA VAL A 460 -10.56 -25.11 -23.07
C VAL A 460 -9.86 -24.00 -22.30
N ALA A 461 -10.45 -22.81 -22.31
CA ALA A 461 -10.02 -21.63 -21.56
C ALA A 461 -10.79 -21.50 -20.25
N HIS A 462 -10.08 -21.17 -19.17
CA HIS A 462 -10.55 -21.13 -17.79
C HIS A 462 -10.12 -19.85 -17.07
N LEU A 463 -10.93 -19.41 -16.11
CA LEU A 463 -10.56 -18.38 -15.14
C LEU A 463 -10.14 -19.05 -13.82
N GLY A 464 -8.87 -18.88 -13.43
CA GLY A 464 -8.31 -19.44 -12.20
C GLY A 464 -7.97 -18.37 -11.16
N ARG A 465 -7.76 -18.79 -9.90
CA ARG A 465 -7.34 -17.89 -8.79
C ARG A 465 -5.98 -17.20 -8.98
N PHE A 466 -5.27 -17.53 -10.05
CA PHE A 466 -3.92 -17.05 -10.38
C PHE A 466 -3.90 -16.36 -11.76
N GLY A 467 -5.07 -16.01 -12.31
CA GLY A 467 -5.23 -15.52 -13.67
C GLY A 467 -5.87 -16.55 -14.62
N PRO A 468 -6.08 -16.16 -15.89
CA PRO A 468 -6.63 -17.02 -16.92
C PRO A 468 -5.62 -18.09 -17.37
N TYR A 469 -6.12 -19.26 -17.76
CA TYR A 469 -5.29 -20.37 -18.24
C TYR A 469 -6.03 -21.25 -19.26
N ILE A 470 -5.28 -21.95 -20.10
CA ILE A 470 -5.80 -22.96 -21.03
C ILE A 470 -5.42 -24.38 -20.58
N THR A 471 -6.22 -25.35 -21.03
CA THR A 471 -6.00 -26.79 -20.85
C THR A 471 -6.33 -27.56 -22.11
N MET A 472 -5.58 -28.63 -22.35
CA MET A 472 -5.83 -29.66 -23.35
C MET A 472 -5.37 -31.00 -22.76
N GLY A 473 -6.32 -31.90 -22.46
CA GLY A 473 -6.04 -33.16 -21.78
C GLY A 473 -5.28 -32.98 -20.46
N ALA A 474 -4.02 -33.46 -20.41
CA ALA A 474 -3.12 -33.34 -19.26
C ALA A 474 -2.24 -32.07 -19.28
N LEU A 475 -2.24 -31.30 -20.37
CA LEU A 475 -1.45 -30.09 -20.55
C LEU A 475 -2.22 -28.86 -20.03
N SER A 476 -1.49 -27.90 -19.47
CA SER A 476 -2.07 -26.63 -19.02
C SER A 476 -1.03 -25.52 -18.93
N LYS A 477 -1.35 -24.36 -19.51
CA LYS A 477 -0.51 -23.16 -19.56
C LYS A 477 -1.32 -21.97 -19.05
N THR A 478 -0.74 -21.16 -18.16
CA THR A 478 -1.29 -19.84 -17.80
C THR A 478 -1.10 -18.88 -18.98
N LEU A 479 -2.07 -18.02 -19.25
CA LEU A 479 -1.94 -17.00 -20.29
C LEU A 479 -1.04 -15.86 -19.79
N ASP A 480 -0.26 -15.29 -20.71
CA ASP A 480 0.62 -14.14 -20.42
C ASP A 480 -0.20 -12.83 -20.46
N LYS A 481 0.39 -11.71 -20.02
CA LYS A 481 -0.33 -10.42 -19.86
C LYS A 481 -0.97 -9.89 -21.14
N ASP A 482 -0.37 -10.19 -22.28
CA ASP A 482 -0.79 -9.68 -23.59
C ASP A 482 -1.88 -10.56 -24.25
N ASP A 483 -2.26 -11.68 -23.63
CA ASP A 483 -3.25 -12.63 -24.14
C ASP A 483 -4.63 -12.50 -23.47
N ASP A 484 -5.58 -11.80 -24.12
CA ASP A 484 -6.97 -11.78 -23.65
C ASP A 484 -7.66 -13.15 -23.84
N VAL A 485 -8.03 -13.76 -22.70
CA VAL A 485 -8.78 -15.02 -22.61
C VAL A 485 -10.17 -14.96 -23.26
N LEU A 486 -10.76 -13.77 -23.44
CA LEU A 486 -12.07 -13.60 -24.08
C LEU A 486 -11.98 -13.51 -25.61
N SER A 487 -10.81 -13.17 -26.19
CA SER A 487 -10.59 -13.15 -27.64
C SER A 487 -9.60 -14.20 -28.16
N LEU A 488 -8.94 -14.96 -27.28
CA LEU A 488 -7.92 -15.96 -27.62
C LEU A 488 -8.33 -16.89 -28.78
N GLY A 489 -7.59 -16.83 -29.88
CA GLY A 489 -7.78 -17.67 -31.06
C GLY A 489 -7.01 -19.00 -30.99
N LEU A 490 -7.50 -20.01 -31.73
CA LEU A 490 -6.95 -21.37 -31.76
C LEU A 490 -5.44 -21.40 -32.04
N ASN A 491 -4.95 -20.63 -33.02
CA ASN A 491 -3.53 -20.62 -33.40
C ASN A 491 -2.61 -20.22 -32.22
N ARG A 492 -2.97 -19.14 -31.50
CA ARG A 492 -2.21 -18.67 -30.32
C ARG A 492 -2.30 -19.66 -29.17
N ALA A 493 -3.47 -20.27 -28.96
CA ALA A 493 -3.66 -21.31 -27.94
C ALA A 493 -2.82 -22.58 -28.23
N VAL A 494 -2.67 -22.97 -29.50
CA VAL A 494 -1.76 -24.06 -29.93
C VAL A 494 -0.30 -23.69 -29.66
N THR A 495 0.15 -22.48 -30.01
CA THR A 495 1.52 -22.01 -29.67
C THR A 495 1.78 -22.05 -28.17
N LEU A 496 0.86 -21.54 -27.36
CA LEU A 496 0.97 -21.54 -25.89
C LEU A 496 0.97 -22.96 -25.30
N LEU A 497 0.37 -23.94 -25.98
CA LEU A 497 0.38 -25.35 -25.58
C LEU A 497 1.59 -26.15 -26.10
N ALA A 498 2.31 -25.67 -27.12
CA ALA A 498 3.57 -26.27 -27.55
C ALA A 498 4.64 -26.18 -26.45
N ASP A 499 4.69 -25.04 -25.75
CA ASP A 499 5.56 -24.81 -24.58
C ASP A 499 5.04 -25.46 -23.28
N ALA A 500 3.88 -26.12 -23.29
CA ALA A 500 3.24 -26.61 -22.08
C ALA A 500 3.76 -28.00 -21.68
N LYS A 501 4.62 -28.06 -20.66
CA LYS A 501 5.00 -29.35 -20.05
C LYS A 501 3.83 -29.93 -19.23
N PRO A 502 3.62 -31.27 -19.22
CA PRO A 502 2.55 -31.90 -18.45
C PRO A 502 2.72 -31.68 -16.94
N ARG A 503 1.61 -31.53 -16.22
CA ARG A 503 1.65 -31.32 -14.75
C ARG A 503 2.14 -32.54 -13.96
N GLY A 504 2.13 -33.72 -14.59
CA GLY A 504 2.79 -34.91 -14.11
C GLY A 504 2.86 -36.01 -15.17
N LEU A 505 3.78 -36.95 -14.99
CA LEU A 505 4.01 -38.11 -15.85
C LEU A 505 3.74 -39.38 -15.05
N VAL A 506 2.90 -40.28 -15.57
CA VAL A 506 2.71 -41.62 -14.99
C VAL A 506 3.86 -42.50 -15.45
N ILE A 507 4.73 -42.95 -14.54
CA ILE A 507 5.84 -43.86 -14.89
C ILE A 507 5.31 -45.29 -15.11
N GLY A 508 4.39 -45.73 -14.26
CA GLY A 508 3.85 -47.09 -14.33
C GLY A 508 2.92 -47.44 -13.17
N LEU A 509 2.69 -48.74 -12.99
CA LEU A 509 1.99 -49.30 -11.84
C LEU A 509 3.01 -49.85 -10.84
N HIS A 510 2.80 -49.58 -9.55
CA HIS A 510 3.71 -50.02 -8.50
C HIS A 510 3.66 -51.56 -8.33
N PRO A 511 4.78 -52.29 -8.42
CA PRO A 511 4.76 -53.77 -8.46
C PRO A 511 4.10 -54.48 -7.27
N GLY A 512 4.02 -53.82 -6.11
CA GLY A 512 3.46 -54.41 -4.88
C GLY A 512 1.96 -54.20 -4.64
N ASP A 513 1.30 -53.29 -5.36
CA ASP A 513 -0.14 -52.99 -5.14
C ASP A 513 -0.94 -52.57 -6.40
N GLY A 514 -0.27 -52.32 -7.52
CA GLY A 514 -0.92 -51.92 -8.77
C GLY A 514 -1.47 -50.49 -8.79
N GLU A 515 -1.24 -49.66 -7.77
CA GLU A 515 -1.56 -48.23 -7.84
C GLU A 515 -0.55 -47.48 -8.73
N LYS A 516 -0.97 -46.35 -9.31
CA LYS A 516 -0.13 -45.57 -10.23
C LYS A 516 1.00 -44.85 -9.48
N VAL A 517 2.19 -44.87 -10.09
CA VAL A 517 3.33 -44.03 -9.68
C VAL A 517 3.45 -42.85 -10.63
N GLU A 518 3.44 -41.63 -10.10
CA GLU A 518 3.46 -40.39 -10.88
C GLU A 518 4.59 -39.45 -10.44
N VAL A 519 5.34 -38.89 -11.40
CA VAL A 519 6.18 -37.70 -11.17
C VAL A 519 5.32 -36.46 -11.33
N ARG A 520 5.44 -35.48 -10.44
CA ARG A 520 4.75 -34.18 -10.51
C ARG A 520 5.71 -33.05 -10.15
N ARG A 521 5.52 -31.84 -10.70
CA ARG A 521 6.36 -30.67 -10.37
C ARG A 521 5.77 -29.90 -9.17
N GLY A 522 6.57 -29.63 -8.15
CA GLY A 522 6.18 -28.92 -6.93
C GLY A 522 7.06 -27.70 -6.61
N ARG A 523 6.69 -26.95 -5.56
CA ARG A 523 7.39 -25.72 -5.12
C ARG A 523 8.89 -25.92 -4.83
N PHE A 524 9.33 -27.14 -4.56
CA PHE A 524 10.70 -27.47 -4.15
C PHE A 524 11.47 -28.31 -5.17
N GLY A 525 10.91 -28.54 -6.36
CA GLY A 525 11.43 -29.45 -7.38
C GLY A 525 10.40 -30.50 -7.82
N PRO A 526 10.78 -31.44 -8.70
CA PRO A 526 9.95 -32.60 -9.01
C PRO A 526 9.85 -33.56 -7.82
N PHE A 527 8.72 -34.26 -7.72
CA PHE A 527 8.46 -35.23 -6.66
C PHE A 527 7.68 -36.43 -7.22
N LEU A 528 7.94 -37.60 -6.65
CA LEU A 528 7.20 -38.83 -6.88
C LEU A 528 5.99 -38.90 -5.96
N MET A 529 4.89 -39.41 -6.47
CA MET A 529 3.64 -39.62 -5.75
C MET A 529 3.08 -41.01 -6.05
N HIS A 530 2.70 -41.73 -5.00
CA HIS A 530 2.06 -43.05 -5.05
C HIS A 530 1.01 -43.12 -3.92
N GLY A 531 -0.27 -43.24 -4.28
CA GLY A 531 -1.39 -43.12 -3.35
C GLY A 531 -1.38 -41.81 -2.55
N LYS A 532 -0.91 -41.88 -1.29
CA LYS A 532 -0.69 -40.73 -0.40
C LYS A 532 0.78 -40.45 -0.05
N ARG A 533 1.71 -41.32 -0.44
CA ARG A 533 3.14 -41.15 -0.19
C ARG A 533 3.72 -40.20 -1.23
N VAL A 534 4.57 -39.29 -0.77
CA VAL A 534 5.31 -38.34 -1.60
C VAL A 534 6.79 -38.36 -1.23
N ALA A 535 7.66 -38.45 -2.23
CA ALA A 535 9.12 -38.35 -2.09
C ALA A 535 9.65 -37.29 -3.05
N ASN A 536 10.48 -36.36 -2.58
CA ASN A 536 11.12 -35.37 -3.46
C ASN A 536 12.29 -36.02 -4.22
N LEU A 537 12.43 -35.69 -5.50
CA LEU A 537 13.60 -36.05 -6.30
C LEU A 537 14.77 -35.08 -6.02
N PRO A 538 16.03 -35.46 -6.36
CA PRO A 538 17.17 -34.56 -6.27
C PRO A 538 17.00 -33.29 -7.12
N ARG A 539 17.67 -32.20 -6.72
CA ARG A 539 17.70 -30.96 -7.52
C ARG A 539 18.50 -31.21 -8.80
N GLY A 540 17.86 -31.02 -9.95
CA GLY A 540 18.46 -31.20 -11.28
C GLY A 540 18.03 -32.47 -12.02
N THR A 541 17.32 -33.40 -11.38
CA THR A 541 16.75 -34.57 -12.06
C THR A 541 15.55 -34.16 -12.92
N GLU A 542 15.60 -34.39 -14.23
CA GLU A 542 14.44 -34.16 -15.11
C GLU A 542 13.43 -35.33 -15.07
N MET A 543 12.17 -34.99 -15.29
CA MET A 543 11.03 -35.88 -14.96
C MET A 543 10.89 -37.09 -15.90
N GLU A 544 11.50 -37.02 -17.08
CA GLU A 544 11.48 -38.05 -18.12
C GLU A 544 12.60 -39.10 -17.94
N ALA A 545 13.58 -38.84 -17.06
CA ALA A 545 14.74 -39.70 -16.84
C ALA A 545 14.59 -40.68 -15.65
N VAL A 546 13.44 -40.67 -14.96
CA VAL A 546 13.21 -41.48 -13.75
C VAL A 546 12.52 -42.80 -14.11
N THR A 547 13.19 -43.93 -13.89
CA THR A 547 12.62 -45.26 -14.14
C THR A 547 11.66 -45.71 -13.04
N LEU A 548 10.87 -46.76 -13.32
CA LEU A 548 9.89 -47.28 -12.36
C LEU A 548 10.55 -47.85 -11.10
N ASP A 549 11.67 -48.56 -11.24
CA ASP A 549 12.35 -49.23 -10.14
C ASP A 549 13.09 -48.24 -9.22
N GLU A 550 13.70 -47.20 -9.80
CA GLU A 550 14.22 -46.05 -9.05
C GLU A 550 13.10 -45.32 -8.31
N ALA A 551 11.95 -45.12 -8.96
CA ALA A 551 10.80 -44.45 -8.35
C ALA A 551 10.24 -45.22 -7.15
N VAL A 552 10.09 -46.55 -7.27
CA VAL A 552 9.69 -47.45 -6.18
C VAL A 552 10.70 -47.36 -5.02
N THR A 553 12.00 -47.40 -5.33
CA THR A 553 13.08 -47.33 -4.33
C THR A 553 13.07 -46.00 -3.57
N ILE A 554 12.97 -44.87 -4.28
CA ILE A 554 12.93 -43.52 -3.69
C ILE A 554 11.64 -43.32 -2.86
N LEU A 555 10.51 -43.88 -3.27
CA LEU A 555 9.27 -43.86 -2.49
C LEU A 555 9.32 -44.74 -1.24
N ALA A 556 10.10 -45.83 -1.26
CA ALA A 556 10.33 -46.68 -0.08
C ALA A 556 11.28 -46.01 0.94
N GLU A 557 12.40 -45.43 0.49
CA GLU A 557 13.39 -44.80 1.37
C GLU A 557 12.95 -43.43 1.91
N LYS A 558 12.34 -42.59 1.06
CA LYS A 558 12.16 -41.15 1.28
C LYS A 558 10.69 -40.70 1.23
N GLY A 559 9.77 -41.64 1.02
CA GLY A 559 8.33 -41.38 0.98
C GLY A 559 7.75 -40.97 2.33
N LYS A 560 7.11 -39.79 2.37
CA LYS A 560 6.36 -39.29 3.52
C LYS A 560 4.86 -39.31 3.20
N GLU A 561 4.02 -39.78 4.12
CA GLU A 561 2.56 -39.76 3.91
C GLU A 561 2.02 -38.34 4.08
N LEU A 562 1.21 -37.88 3.11
CA LEU A 562 0.58 -36.57 3.16
C LEU A 562 -0.39 -36.45 4.36
N PRO A 563 -0.22 -35.45 5.26
CA PRO A 563 -1.16 -35.25 6.35
C PRO A 563 -2.56 -34.86 5.81
N PRO A 564 -3.65 -35.35 6.42
CA PRO A 564 -4.99 -35.11 5.91
C PRO A 564 -5.36 -33.62 5.97
N LEU A 565 -5.90 -33.10 4.86
CA LEU A 565 -6.39 -31.73 4.74
C LEU A 565 -7.42 -31.40 5.83
N LYS A 566 -7.03 -30.57 6.80
CA LYS A 566 -7.89 -30.05 7.88
C LYS A 566 -8.98 -29.14 7.29
N GLY A 567 -10.06 -29.75 6.80
CA GLY A 567 -11.20 -29.07 6.21
C GLY A 567 -12.25 -30.00 5.56
N ALA A 568 -11.87 -31.22 5.17
CA ALA A 568 -12.73 -32.15 4.46
C ALA A 568 -13.76 -32.88 5.36
N LYS A 569 -14.75 -32.17 5.92
CA LYS A 569 -15.94 -32.81 6.53
C LYS A 569 -16.83 -33.43 5.44
N GLY A 570 -16.65 -34.74 5.21
CA GLY A 570 -17.66 -35.67 4.73
C GLY A 570 -18.39 -35.37 3.41
N ARG A 571 -17.82 -35.82 2.29
CA ARG A 571 -18.63 -36.30 1.16
C ARG A 571 -18.62 -37.83 1.17
N ALA A 572 -19.80 -38.44 1.30
CA ALA A 572 -19.95 -39.89 1.20
C ALA A 572 -19.64 -40.37 -0.24
N LYS A 573 -19.10 -41.58 -0.39
CA LYS A 573 -18.86 -42.18 -1.71
C LYS A 573 -20.21 -42.43 -2.41
N ALA A 574 -20.49 -41.71 -3.49
CA ALA A 574 -21.54 -42.11 -4.43
C ALA A 574 -21.13 -43.42 -5.12
N LYS A 575 -22.05 -44.36 -5.27
CA LYS A 575 -21.83 -45.56 -6.11
C LYS A 575 -21.88 -45.16 -7.59
N PRO A 576 -21.09 -45.79 -8.47
CA PRO A 576 -21.18 -45.54 -9.90
C PRO A 576 -22.54 -46.00 -10.43
N VAL A 577 -23.19 -45.14 -11.22
CA VAL A 577 -24.38 -45.50 -11.99
C VAL A 577 -23.90 -46.27 -13.22
N LYS A 578 -24.32 -47.54 -13.36
CA LYS A 578 -24.15 -48.28 -14.60
C LYS A 578 -25.14 -47.78 -15.64
N VAL A 579 -24.67 -47.50 -16.85
CA VAL A 579 -25.53 -47.30 -18.03
C VAL A 579 -26.26 -48.62 -18.31
N GLY A 580 -27.58 -48.55 -18.50
CA GLY A 580 -28.42 -49.72 -18.77
C GLY A 580 -28.43 -50.11 -20.26
N PRO A 581 -28.43 -51.41 -20.59
CA PRO A 581 -28.70 -51.88 -21.96
C PRO A 581 -30.19 -51.78 -22.33
N LYS A 582 -30.48 -52.02 -23.60
CA LYS A 582 -31.77 -51.78 -24.29
C LYS A 582 -32.89 -52.75 -23.84
N VAL A 583 -34.14 -52.32 -24.02
CA VAL A 583 -35.38 -53.00 -23.55
C VAL A 583 -35.78 -54.20 -24.44
N THR A 584 -36.15 -55.33 -23.81
CA THR A 584 -37.16 -56.29 -24.31
C THR A 584 -37.76 -57.15 -23.18
N ALA A 585 -39.09 -57.29 -23.19
CA ALA A 585 -39.93 -58.38 -22.63
C ALA A 585 -39.88 -58.79 -21.13
N ALA A 586 -41.00 -59.36 -20.68
CA ALA A 586 -41.28 -60.01 -19.38
C ALA A 586 -41.98 -61.37 -19.66
N PRO A 587 -42.56 -62.15 -18.70
CA PRO A 587 -42.62 -62.04 -17.24
C PRO A 587 -42.34 -63.37 -16.47
N ALA A 588 -42.36 -63.38 -15.11
CA ALA A 588 -42.93 -64.46 -14.25
C ALA A 588 -42.74 -64.24 -12.71
N LYS A 589 -43.47 -65.03 -11.91
CA LYS A 589 -43.55 -65.10 -10.42
C LYS A 589 -42.29 -65.84 -9.82
N ALA A 590 -42.05 -65.99 -8.51
CA ALA A 590 -42.94 -65.96 -7.33
C ALA A 590 -42.22 -65.78 -5.96
N THR A 591 -43.00 -65.39 -4.93
CA THR A 591 -42.93 -65.76 -3.48
C THR A 591 -41.71 -65.37 -2.59
N ALA A 592 -41.99 -65.24 -1.28
CA ALA A 592 -41.05 -64.97 -0.18
C ALA A 592 -40.86 -66.22 0.73
N PRO A 593 -40.06 -66.23 1.83
CA PRO A 593 -40.40 -65.49 3.06
C PRO A 593 -39.23 -64.94 3.92
N LYS A 594 -39.59 -64.27 5.01
CA LYS A 594 -38.79 -63.95 6.23
C LYS A 594 -38.66 -65.21 7.12
N PRO A 595 -37.76 -65.30 8.14
CA PRO A 595 -37.51 -64.32 9.23
C PRO A 595 -35.99 -63.99 9.36
N ALA A 596 -35.37 -63.54 10.46
CA ALA A 596 -35.76 -63.36 11.87
C ALA A 596 -35.06 -62.16 12.57
N THR A 597 -34.81 -62.25 13.88
CA THR A 597 -34.36 -61.14 14.76
C THR A 597 -33.34 -61.59 15.81
N LYS A 598 -32.49 -60.66 16.31
CA LYS A 598 -32.24 -60.48 17.76
C LYS A 598 -31.64 -59.10 18.07
N LYS A 599 -31.82 -58.63 19.33
CA LYS A 599 -31.40 -57.32 19.87
C LYS A 599 -30.31 -57.50 20.98
N PRO A 600 -29.65 -56.43 21.47
CA PRO A 600 -28.38 -56.52 22.21
C PRO A 600 -28.50 -56.49 23.76
N ALA A 601 -27.37 -56.72 24.43
CA ALA A 601 -27.14 -56.60 25.88
C ALA A 601 -25.98 -55.59 26.12
N THR A 602 -26.24 -54.39 26.65
CA THR A 602 -26.20 -53.92 28.08
C THR A 602 -24.83 -53.45 28.61
N LYS A 603 -24.83 -52.33 29.36
CA LYS A 603 -23.67 -51.67 30.01
C LYS A 603 -23.97 -51.33 31.47
N LYS A 604 -23.03 -51.56 32.41
CA LYS A 604 -22.72 -50.80 33.66
C LYS A 604 -21.94 -51.68 34.67
N PRO A 605 -21.39 -51.15 35.79
CA PRO A 605 -21.03 -49.77 36.12
C PRO A 605 -19.52 -49.66 36.51
N ALA A 606 -19.13 -48.68 37.35
CA ALA A 606 -17.73 -48.42 37.75
C ALA A 606 -17.56 -48.16 39.26
N THR A 607 -16.36 -48.40 39.78
CA THR A 607 -15.83 -47.96 41.10
C THR A 607 -14.37 -47.54 40.91
N LYS A 608 -13.94 -46.31 41.21
CA LYS A 608 -13.68 -45.66 42.52
C LYS A 608 -12.38 -46.10 43.21
N LYS A 609 -11.78 -45.14 43.93
CA LYS A 609 -10.38 -45.05 44.37
C LYS A 609 -10.28 -44.90 45.90
N PRO A 610 -9.21 -45.37 46.56
CA PRO A 610 -8.73 -44.80 47.82
C PRO A 610 -7.37 -44.07 47.67
N ALA A 611 -6.92 -43.38 48.72
CA ALA A 611 -5.69 -42.57 48.70
C ALA A 611 -5.05 -42.47 50.10
N THR A 612 -3.72 -42.34 50.16
CA THR A 612 -2.85 -41.81 51.24
C THR A 612 -1.39 -41.98 50.78
N GLY A 613 -0.38 -41.16 51.14
CA GLY A 613 -0.37 -39.98 52.01
C GLY A 613 0.91 -39.13 51.86
N LYS A 614 1.01 -38.05 52.65
CA LYS A 614 2.16 -37.11 52.83
C LYS A 614 2.98 -37.54 54.10
N PRO A 615 3.93 -36.77 54.72
CA PRO A 615 4.43 -35.38 54.51
C PRO A 615 5.99 -35.25 54.45
N ALA A 616 6.60 -34.09 54.11
CA ALA A 616 7.17 -33.06 55.02
C ALA A 616 8.64 -32.72 54.58
N ALA A 617 9.33 -31.62 54.91
CA ALA A 617 8.99 -30.21 55.26
C ALA A 617 10.32 -29.38 55.41
N LYS A 618 10.21 -28.06 55.74
CA LYS A 618 11.27 -27.05 56.12
C LYS A 618 11.87 -26.20 54.96
N LYS A 619 12.30 -24.93 55.14
CA LYS A 619 11.86 -23.78 56.01
C LYS A 619 12.51 -22.45 55.54
N ASN A 620 11.85 -21.31 55.77
CA ASN A 620 12.34 -19.90 55.66
C ASN A 620 12.86 -19.37 57.04
N PRO A 621 13.21 -18.07 57.30
CA PRO A 621 13.43 -16.84 56.47
C PRO A 621 14.91 -16.34 56.65
N PRO A 622 15.35 -15.06 56.87
CA PRO A 622 14.78 -13.70 56.70
C PRO A 622 15.67 -12.54 56.14
N ALA A 623 14.99 -11.55 55.52
CA ALA A 623 15.13 -10.07 55.59
C ALA A 623 16.46 -9.28 55.74
N ARG A 624 16.55 -8.16 55.00
CA ARG A 624 17.07 -6.86 55.51
C ARG A 624 16.42 -5.66 54.80
N SER A 625 16.48 -4.48 55.43
CA SER A 625 15.82 -3.23 55.00
C SER A 625 16.77 -2.04 55.02
N ALA A 626 16.55 -1.04 54.15
CA ALA A 626 17.18 0.28 54.23
C ALA A 626 16.24 1.35 53.65
N ALA A 627 16.34 2.58 54.15
CA ALA A 627 15.56 3.74 53.69
C ALA A 627 16.43 5.01 53.67
N LYS A 628 16.06 5.99 52.83
CA LYS A 628 16.54 7.39 52.93
C LYS A 628 15.45 8.37 52.49
N LYS A 629 15.54 9.61 52.99
CA LYS A 629 14.65 10.75 52.73
C LYS A 629 15.35 11.81 51.85
N SER A 630 14.67 12.94 51.61
CA SER A 630 15.17 14.25 51.12
C SER A 630 15.52 14.35 49.62
N ALA A 631 15.40 15.51 48.96
CA ALA A 631 14.59 16.70 49.26
C ALA A 631 14.52 17.69 48.05
N THR A 632 13.34 18.30 47.88
CA THR A 632 13.10 19.74 47.56
C THR A 632 13.57 20.35 46.22
N GLN A 633 12.86 21.42 45.86
CA GLN A 633 12.97 22.26 44.66
C GLN A 633 14.32 22.99 44.51
N ALA A 634 14.75 23.13 43.26
CA ALA A 634 15.11 24.41 42.63
C ALA A 634 14.71 24.32 41.15
#